data_AF-A0A2B7YED0-F1
#
_entry.id   AF-A0A2B7YED0-F1
#
_cell.length_a   1.000
_cell.length_b   1.000
_cell.length_c   1.000
_cell.angle_alpha   90.00
_cell.angle_beta   90.00
_cell.angle_gamma   90.00
#
_symmetry.space_group_name_H-M   'P 1'
#
loop_
_entity.id
_entity.type
_entity.pdbx_description
1 polymer ?
#
loop_
_entity_poly.entity_id
_entity_poly.type
_entity_poly.pdbx_seq_one_letter_code
_entity_poly.pdbx_strand_id
1 'polypeptide(L)'
;MLDYTKVESRLKSFLKNNKRLGYSVALLVSFLINGGFSYAVETRAELRDRIVQEQENISQMLKDSDKSISDIELKIKKLTQRGEFWVKPLERSYQVAFITSFGNYTKNRNRTEQNFTEPEYGTPGGRRGSSGNIYMVDINGITELANNKAETGNKSNYKGSYNYKGKNYGEYGIIKDPLEFVDKIDFGASITPKAVAEKTVAIKTVSETRVSEPRVSVSKIDVSRVTVTPPSAPIISAPANPGNPSVNVTAPGAITPLGTITVAAIPTINVTVATPTVGAAPTVNAPTVATPPTPAGFSPRTITPPEVEELVVPTPRVPDPPALQVTFQDVPVDQTGYNRSASINNNGLMSQLDLTSGTYNMYFRGHGQTQEFSFTGAAASGASLPASDSGTFPKVAFYGIGGKANASVASGVTMNMIGNYLGGAFNTIFYIGNNSSSGNQTSLLTNHGTVNIYGNNILVVNSDNVASASGSLMKFVNEGTITSYTDSKEFAPGKGSGPGQNIVFAGFTYGASASEHIENGTNGKVIFYTPGSAGWMYSPASSDQVKRTSINRGVMKLYGKNSMGVGTNERTRVNDIAYADIQLITPIEILGDQSVGASIKIQPSTISDNFINSMWNIQLGGLNGNNQPTSGNEIFDTKDSTLKPGNASKVEQSIGLNFDFTHPSSGALRNIEMKKYKIVLKSDVDNSTAFRVGKANLELKEADPFTQIKLDGSNNKGLLADGTDAKLIYNNTRNALTLDGEGDGNIIFASINGGQTTVKEKYTLKTSAGVATTKGKKFISTYAKGTNSKVTFEKGLSFNHIGDETIGMYATDSANITVTNPTAVTLPSIPNQNTIVNSTSLPSSYNISIDGKKSMGYYASAAGTISDIGTSVKVVKASSLAYSTGTNSNINISNSLLDYSGEGYALYTKDSGKINATGSVLILRNKAVGMKLSSANDITFNNGKIVMMSNDAIPFEISNAGTINVSNIRSGLGIPSSVLVVKGKDGTTIFNKYKTAAIDGISSFNIDSDLNKEFATDDKYETSSVATEKNSYDLFRRYLIQKAKVNISGKTVTAKLNAAHLTAMDANQVVGFEMNSSKTATSAADTSINLTNGAKIIADKMDSGNGAVGAFINYGKVSVDK
;
A
#
# COMPACT_ATOMS: atom_id res chain seq x y z
N MET A 1 29.70 5.96 0.24
CA MET A 1 30.21 7.26 0.70
C MET A 1 30.07 8.25 -0.44
N LEU A 2 29.41 9.38 -0.20
CA LEU A 2 29.40 10.51 -1.14
C LEU A 2 30.82 11.09 -1.26
N ASP A 3 31.22 11.49 -2.47
CA ASP A 3 32.54 12.10 -2.70
C ASP A 3 32.52 13.58 -2.31
N TYR A 4 32.47 13.83 -1.00
CA TYR A 4 32.40 15.16 -0.38
C TYR A 4 33.48 16.11 -0.93
N THR A 5 34.66 15.59 -1.26
CA THR A 5 35.78 16.31 -1.88
C THR A 5 35.39 17.03 -3.16
N LYS A 6 34.56 16.43 -4.03
CA LYS A 6 34.12 17.04 -5.29
C LYS A 6 33.06 18.12 -5.06
N VAL A 7 32.13 17.91 -4.13
CA VAL A 7 31.09 18.89 -3.77
C VAL A 7 31.75 20.12 -3.14
N GLU A 8 32.67 19.91 -2.19
CA GLU A 8 33.43 20.97 -1.53
C GLU A 8 34.30 21.74 -2.55
N SER A 9 34.94 21.03 -3.49
CA SER A 9 35.73 21.65 -4.58
C SER A 9 34.87 22.57 -5.47
N ARG A 10 33.66 22.16 -5.87
CA ARG A 10 32.75 23.02 -6.66
C ARG A 10 32.28 24.23 -5.86
N LEU A 11 31.87 24.06 -4.60
CA LEU A 11 31.48 25.18 -3.73
C LEU A 11 32.63 26.17 -3.53
N LYS A 12 33.85 25.70 -3.26
CA LYS A 12 35.06 26.54 -3.17
C LYS A 12 35.36 27.28 -4.49
N SER A 13 35.12 26.66 -5.64
CA SER A 13 35.31 27.29 -6.96
C SER A 13 34.25 28.37 -7.25
N PHE A 14 32.98 28.09 -6.98
CA PHE A 14 31.88 29.04 -7.11
C PHE A 14 32.09 30.29 -6.22
N LEU A 15 32.55 30.09 -4.99
CA LEU A 15 32.84 31.18 -4.06
C LEU A 15 34.11 31.97 -4.45
N LYS A 16 35.18 31.32 -4.91
CA LYS A 16 36.38 32.02 -5.43
C LYS A 16 36.07 32.97 -6.59
N ASN A 17 35.13 32.59 -7.46
CA ASN A 17 34.72 33.42 -8.59
C ASN A 17 33.77 34.56 -8.20
N ASN A 18 33.18 34.53 -7.01
CA ASN A 18 32.27 35.55 -6.48
C ASN A 18 32.92 36.28 -5.29
N LYS A 19 33.79 37.27 -5.58
CA LYS A 19 34.64 38.04 -4.63
C LYS A 19 33.94 38.78 -3.46
N ARG A 20 32.66 38.52 -3.18
CA ARG A 20 31.86 39.13 -2.09
C ARG A 20 31.25 38.11 -1.11
N LEU A 21 31.50 36.81 -1.26
CA LEU A 21 30.97 35.77 -0.36
C LEU A 21 32.12 34.99 0.30
N GLY A 22 32.18 35.05 1.64
CA GLY A 22 33.14 34.30 2.44
C GLY A 22 32.69 32.85 2.71
N TYR A 23 33.62 31.90 2.66
CA TYR A 23 33.36 30.50 3.01
C TYR A 23 33.33 30.31 4.53
N SER A 24 32.31 29.62 5.05
CA SER A 24 32.31 29.11 6.42
C SER A 24 31.77 27.68 6.45
N VAL A 25 32.26 26.87 7.39
CA VAL A 25 31.83 25.48 7.56
C VAL A 25 30.34 25.40 7.94
N ALA A 26 29.83 26.39 8.69
CA ALA A 26 28.41 26.49 9.01
C ALA A 26 27.53 26.67 7.77
N LEU A 27 28.03 27.33 6.72
CA LEU A 27 27.31 27.48 5.44
C LEU A 27 27.19 26.12 4.72
N LEU A 28 28.28 25.34 4.67
CA LEU A 28 28.26 23.99 4.10
C LEU A 28 27.34 23.04 4.88
N VAL A 29 27.38 23.10 6.21
CA VAL A 29 26.51 22.28 7.07
C VAL A 29 25.03 22.66 6.91
N SER A 30 24.71 23.96 6.84
CA SER A 30 23.33 24.42 6.61
C SER A 30 22.78 23.95 5.25
N PHE A 31 23.60 23.94 4.20
CA PHE A 31 23.23 23.42 2.88
C PHE A 31 22.96 21.91 2.91
N LEU A 32 23.82 21.13 3.56
CA LEU A 32 23.70 19.67 3.67
C LEU A 32 22.47 19.25 4.48
N ILE A 33 22.04 20.06 5.46
CA ILE A 33 20.85 19.79 6.28
C ILE A 33 19.56 20.22 5.57
N ASN A 34 19.54 21.39 4.93
CA ASN A 34 18.31 22.02 4.43
C ASN A 34 18.08 21.88 2.91
N GLY A 35 19.04 21.31 2.16
CA GLY A 35 18.93 21.13 0.70
C GLY A 35 18.98 22.41 -0.14
N GLY A 36 19.20 23.57 0.49
CA GLY A 36 19.23 24.87 -0.19
C GLY A 36 19.65 26.01 0.73
N PHE A 37 19.81 27.21 0.14
CA PHE A 37 20.07 28.45 0.85
C PHE A 37 18.89 29.41 0.67
N SER A 38 18.44 30.04 1.75
CA SER A 38 17.57 31.22 1.68
C SER A 38 18.42 32.47 1.89
N TYR A 39 18.34 33.42 0.96
CA TYR A 39 19.00 34.73 1.07
C TYR A 39 17.98 35.85 0.86
N ALA A 40 17.88 36.73 1.87
CA ALA A 40 17.16 38.00 1.75
C ALA A 40 18.06 39.03 1.06
N VAL A 41 18.10 39.03 -0.27
CA VAL A 41 18.73 40.10 -1.08
C VAL A 41 17.87 40.43 -2.28
N GLU A 42 17.06 41.47 -2.16
CA GLU A 42 16.57 42.21 -3.33
C GLU A 42 17.77 42.88 -4.02
N THR A 43 18.00 42.59 -5.31
CA THR A 43 18.45 43.55 -6.38
C THR A 43 19.09 42.94 -7.64
N ARG A 44 19.48 41.64 -7.72
CA ARG A 44 20.14 41.10 -8.94
C ARG A 44 19.66 39.73 -9.42
N ALA A 45 18.86 39.72 -10.48
CA ALA A 45 18.30 38.52 -11.11
C ALA A 45 19.38 37.53 -11.63
N GLU A 46 20.41 38.00 -12.35
CA GLU A 46 21.49 37.13 -12.86
C GLU A 46 22.19 36.30 -11.77
N LEU A 47 22.25 36.80 -10.54
CA LEU A 47 22.86 36.10 -9.41
C LEU A 47 21.94 35.01 -8.86
N ARG A 48 20.62 35.26 -8.86
CA ARG A 48 19.59 34.26 -8.52
C ARG A 48 19.60 33.11 -9.52
N ASP A 49 19.59 33.42 -10.81
CA ASP A 49 19.46 32.41 -11.87
C ASP A 49 20.69 31.49 -11.91
N ARG A 50 21.90 32.05 -11.71
CA ARG A 50 23.13 31.25 -11.57
C ARG A 50 23.15 30.37 -10.31
N ILE A 51 22.54 30.81 -9.21
CA ILE A 51 22.41 29.99 -7.98
C ILE A 51 21.43 28.84 -8.21
N VAL A 52 20.28 29.09 -8.84
CA VAL A 52 19.30 28.05 -9.19
C VAL A 52 19.91 27.00 -10.12
N GLN A 53 20.65 27.45 -11.15
CA GLN A 53 21.29 26.54 -12.11
C GLN A 53 22.35 25.63 -11.46
N GLU A 54 23.14 26.13 -10.50
CA GLU A 54 24.07 25.27 -9.75
C GLU A 54 23.38 24.39 -8.69
N GLN A 55 22.22 24.80 -8.14
CA GLN A 55 21.39 23.91 -7.33
C GLN A 55 20.87 22.72 -8.15
N GLU A 56 20.41 22.95 -9.39
CA GLU A 56 19.99 21.88 -10.31
C GLU A 56 21.17 20.95 -10.67
N ASN A 57 22.34 21.50 -11.02
CA ASN A 57 23.55 20.70 -11.30
C ASN A 57 23.97 19.84 -10.11
N ILE A 58 23.97 20.39 -8.89
CA ILE A 58 24.32 19.65 -7.67
C ILE A 58 23.26 18.59 -7.35
N SER A 59 21.96 18.91 -7.51
CA SER A 59 20.87 17.94 -7.37
C SER A 59 20.99 16.78 -8.36
N GLN A 60 21.38 17.05 -9.61
CA GLN A 60 21.62 16.00 -10.59
C GLN A 60 22.86 15.16 -10.25
N MET A 61 23.97 15.78 -9.82
CA MET A 61 25.14 15.05 -9.32
C MET A 61 24.83 14.16 -8.11
N LEU A 62 23.94 14.58 -7.22
CA LEU A 62 23.46 13.75 -6.09
C LEU A 62 22.61 12.57 -6.60
N LYS A 63 21.66 12.79 -7.51
CA LYS A 63 20.87 11.70 -8.13
C LYS A 63 21.74 10.69 -8.87
N ASP A 64 22.75 11.16 -9.61
CA ASP A 64 23.68 10.28 -10.33
C ASP A 64 24.60 9.52 -9.35
N SER A 65 24.94 10.14 -8.22
CA SER A 65 25.67 9.48 -7.12
C SER A 65 24.81 8.42 -6.43
N ASP A 66 23.55 8.71 -6.09
CA ASP A 66 22.61 7.75 -5.50
C ASP A 66 22.36 6.57 -6.44
N LYS A 67 22.25 6.84 -7.75
CA LYS A 67 22.15 5.80 -8.79
C LYS A 67 23.40 4.91 -8.82
N SER A 68 24.59 5.50 -8.69
CA SER A 68 25.84 4.74 -8.58
C SER A 68 25.96 3.95 -7.26
N ILE A 69 25.46 4.49 -6.15
CA ILE A 69 25.42 3.83 -4.84
C ILE A 69 24.46 2.65 -4.88
N SER A 70 23.27 2.81 -5.48
CA SER A 70 22.31 1.72 -5.66
C SER A 70 22.87 0.59 -6.53
N ASP A 71 23.65 0.92 -7.57
CA ASP A 71 24.34 -0.06 -8.41
C ASP A 71 25.50 -0.77 -7.67
N ILE A 72 26.18 -0.07 -6.75
CA ILE A 72 27.19 -0.62 -5.85
C ILE A 72 26.54 -1.50 -4.77
N GLU A 73 25.44 -1.09 -4.16
CA GLU A 73 24.67 -1.92 -3.21
C GLU A 73 24.10 -3.17 -3.88
N LEU A 74 23.66 -3.08 -5.13
CA LEU A 74 23.22 -4.24 -5.91
C LEU A 74 24.40 -5.19 -6.20
N LYS A 75 25.60 -4.66 -6.48
CA LYS A 75 26.82 -5.46 -6.63
C LYS A 75 27.29 -6.06 -5.31
N ILE A 76 27.20 -5.32 -4.20
CA ILE A 76 27.52 -5.80 -2.85
C ILE A 76 26.53 -6.89 -2.45
N LYS A 77 25.21 -6.71 -2.60
CA LYS A 77 24.21 -7.78 -2.34
C LYS A 77 24.49 -9.03 -3.17
N LYS A 78 24.82 -8.89 -4.46
CA LYS A 78 25.23 -10.03 -5.31
C LYS A 78 26.57 -10.66 -4.92
N LEU A 79 27.50 -9.90 -4.32
CA LEU A 79 28.75 -10.42 -3.77
C LEU A 79 28.56 -11.07 -2.40
N THR A 80 27.69 -10.55 -1.54
CA THR A 80 27.31 -11.13 -0.24
C THR A 80 26.54 -12.43 -0.45
N GLN A 81 25.55 -12.47 -1.35
CA GLN A 81 24.87 -13.71 -1.73
C GLN A 81 25.82 -14.76 -2.33
N ARG A 82 26.89 -14.33 -3.02
CA ARG A 82 27.96 -15.25 -3.45
C ARG A 82 28.86 -15.64 -2.26
N GLY A 83 29.16 -14.74 -1.33
CA GLY A 83 29.94 -15.03 -0.13
C GLY A 83 29.26 -16.04 0.79
N GLU A 84 27.97 -15.87 1.06
CA GLU A 84 27.12 -16.81 1.81
C GLU A 84 27.02 -18.18 1.13
N PHE A 85 27.07 -18.22 -0.21
CA PHE A 85 27.12 -19.47 -0.97
C PHE A 85 28.48 -20.19 -0.89
N TRP A 86 29.58 -19.47 -0.63
CA TRP A 86 30.95 -20.03 -0.61
C TRP A 86 31.58 -20.17 0.79
N VAL A 87 30.93 -19.69 1.86
CA VAL A 87 31.43 -19.76 3.25
C VAL A 87 30.47 -20.56 4.13
N LYS A 88 30.84 -21.80 4.46
CA LYS A 88 30.19 -22.53 5.57
C LYS A 88 30.63 -21.93 6.92
N PRO A 89 29.74 -21.86 7.93
CA PRO A 89 30.12 -21.38 9.25
C PRO A 89 31.13 -22.33 9.92
N LEU A 90 32.28 -21.77 10.33
CA LEU A 90 33.21 -22.39 11.25
C LEU A 90 32.73 -22.13 12.68
N GLU A 91 31.90 -23.02 13.23
CA GLU A 91 31.60 -22.96 14.66
C GLU A 91 32.83 -23.28 15.49
N ARG A 92 33.12 -22.41 16.46
CA ARG A 92 34.21 -22.62 17.42
C ARG A 92 33.77 -23.58 18.51
N SER A 93 34.32 -24.79 18.44
CA SER A 93 34.77 -25.60 19.57
C SER A 93 34.44 -25.09 20.99
N TYR A 94 33.58 -25.83 21.69
CA TYR A 94 33.76 -26.12 23.11
C TYR A 94 34.12 -27.60 23.27
N GLN A 95 35.19 -27.88 24.02
CA GLN A 95 35.61 -29.24 24.41
C GLN A 95 35.50 -29.40 25.93
N VAL A 96 35.64 -30.66 26.39
CA VAL A 96 35.71 -31.14 27.79
C VAL A 96 34.33 -31.26 28.46
N ALA A 97 33.90 -32.38 29.08
CA ALA A 97 34.23 -33.82 29.06
C ALA A 97 33.03 -34.55 29.75
N PHE A 98 32.72 -35.87 29.63
CA PHE A 98 33.53 -37.07 29.88
C PHE A 98 32.80 -38.37 29.37
N ILE A 99 33.57 -39.34 28.82
CA ILE A 99 33.48 -40.85 28.90
C ILE A 99 32.07 -41.53 28.82
N THR A 100 31.73 -42.57 28.04
CA THR A 100 32.37 -43.78 27.44
C THR A 100 31.75 -44.08 26.04
N SER A 101 32.26 -44.91 25.12
CA SER A 101 33.47 -45.77 24.98
C SER A 101 33.82 -45.92 23.48
N PHE A 102 35.07 -46.31 23.16
CA PHE A 102 35.62 -46.35 21.79
C PHE A 102 35.32 -47.64 21.01
N GLY A 103 35.24 -47.53 19.67
CA GLY A 103 35.04 -48.66 18.76
C GLY A 103 35.55 -48.44 17.32
N ASN A 104 36.87 -48.34 17.14
CA ASN A 104 37.65 -48.71 15.93
C ASN A 104 37.55 -47.96 14.57
N TYR A 105 38.74 -47.50 14.12
CA TYR A 105 39.27 -47.35 12.75
C TYR A 105 38.54 -46.46 11.71
N THR A 106 38.94 -45.20 11.48
CA THR A 106 40.14 -44.67 10.75
C THR A 106 40.07 -44.62 9.22
N LYS A 107 40.72 -43.56 8.69
CA LYS A 107 41.21 -43.31 7.31
C LYS A 107 40.24 -42.62 6.34
N ASN A 108 40.58 -41.36 6.07
CA ASN A 108 40.34 -40.67 4.81
C ASN A 108 40.48 -41.60 3.60
N ARG A 109 39.44 -41.69 2.78
CA ARG A 109 39.56 -42.01 1.35
C ARG A 109 38.69 -41.04 0.56
N ASN A 110 39.30 -40.37 -0.42
CA ASN A 110 38.58 -39.74 -1.51
C ASN A 110 37.62 -40.76 -2.14
N ARG A 111 36.35 -40.40 -2.32
CA ARG A 111 35.38 -41.19 -3.08
C ARG A 111 34.60 -40.27 -4.03
N THR A 112 34.92 -40.38 -5.31
CA THR A 112 34.09 -39.90 -6.43
C THR A 112 32.86 -40.80 -6.61
N GLU A 113 31.95 -40.42 -7.52
CA GLU A 113 30.53 -40.82 -7.61
C GLU A 113 30.16 -42.32 -7.66
N GLN A 114 31.11 -43.26 -7.72
CA GLN A 114 30.83 -44.71 -7.86
C GLN A 114 30.50 -45.45 -6.55
N ASN A 115 29.91 -44.80 -5.54
CA ASN A 115 29.80 -45.39 -4.19
C ASN A 115 28.42 -45.30 -3.51
N PHE A 116 27.35 -45.13 -4.28
CA PHE A 116 25.96 -45.22 -3.79
C PHE A 116 25.19 -46.35 -4.51
N THR A 117 25.45 -47.59 -4.12
CA THR A 117 24.74 -48.78 -4.63
C THR A 117 24.18 -49.71 -3.55
N GLU A 118 24.20 -49.31 -2.27
CA GLU A 118 23.49 -50.04 -1.19
C GLU A 118 22.77 -49.07 -0.24
N PRO A 119 21.56 -49.43 0.26
CA PRO A 119 20.82 -48.63 1.21
C PRO A 119 21.26 -48.93 2.65
N GLU A 120 21.97 -48.00 3.28
CA GLU A 120 22.19 -48.06 4.73
C GLU A 120 20.92 -47.60 5.48
N TYR A 121 20.56 -48.35 6.53
CA TYR A 121 19.41 -48.24 7.43
C TYR A 121 18.09 -48.88 6.97
N GLY A 122 17.69 -49.91 7.73
CA GLY A 122 16.55 -50.79 7.46
C GLY A 122 15.20 -50.30 7.99
N THR A 123 14.15 -51.00 7.56
CA THR A 123 12.73 -50.70 7.79
C THR A 123 12.34 -50.67 9.27
N PRO A 124 11.62 -49.63 9.75
CA PRO A 124 10.94 -49.66 11.04
C PRO A 124 9.83 -50.72 11.06
N GLY A 125 9.90 -51.65 12.01
CA GLY A 125 8.88 -52.68 12.22
C GLY A 125 7.58 -52.09 12.78
N GLY A 126 6.43 -52.49 12.21
CA GLY A 126 5.12 -51.98 12.62
C GLY A 126 4.59 -52.53 13.94
N ARG A 127 3.62 -51.81 14.54
CA ARG A 127 2.73 -52.30 15.60
C ARG A 127 1.26 -52.09 15.20
N ARG A 128 0.39 -53.03 15.58
CA ARG A 128 -1.05 -53.10 15.22
C ARG A 128 -1.97 -52.76 16.39
N GLY A 129 -3.19 -52.30 16.07
CA GLY A 129 -4.36 -52.27 16.95
C GLY A 129 -4.89 -50.85 17.18
N SER A 130 -6.19 -50.54 17.06
CA SER A 130 -7.37 -51.38 16.79
C SER A 130 -8.44 -50.57 16.03
N SER A 131 -9.28 -51.26 15.23
CA SER A 131 -10.32 -50.70 14.32
C SER A 131 -9.84 -49.61 13.34
N GLY A 132 -9.94 -49.75 12.02
CA GLY A 132 -10.60 -50.78 11.24
C GLY A 132 -10.67 -50.47 9.74
N ASN A 133 -9.92 -49.47 9.27
CA ASN A 133 -9.61 -49.16 7.87
C ASN A 133 -8.29 -48.38 7.84
N ILE A 134 -7.42 -48.66 6.86
CA ILE A 134 -6.15 -47.93 6.65
C ILE A 134 -6.27 -47.20 5.31
N TYR A 135 -6.20 -45.87 5.34
CA TYR A 135 -6.02 -45.07 4.13
C TYR A 135 -4.52 -44.98 3.84
N MET A 136 -4.07 -45.55 2.72
CA MET A 136 -2.75 -45.21 2.17
C MET A 136 -2.92 -43.99 1.26
N VAL A 137 -2.19 -42.92 1.57
CA VAL A 137 -2.12 -41.73 0.72
C VAL A 137 -0.94 -41.92 -0.23
N ASP A 138 -1.23 -42.03 -1.53
CA ASP A 138 -0.24 -41.95 -2.60
C ASP A 138 -0.50 -40.70 -3.45
N ILE A 139 0.54 -40.21 -4.14
CA ILE A 139 0.69 -38.83 -4.62
C ILE A 139 -0.36 -38.39 -5.66
N ASN A 140 -1.20 -39.29 -6.18
CA ASN A 140 -2.18 -39.03 -7.23
C ASN A 140 -3.68 -39.13 -6.81
N GLY A 141 -3.99 -39.19 -5.52
CA GLY A 141 -5.34 -38.89 -5.01
C GLY A 141 -6.07 -40.01 -4.24
N ILE A 142 -7.06 -39.61 -3.45
CA ILE A 142 -7.86 -40.50 -2.59
C ILE A 142 -8.86 -41.27 -3.46
N THR A 143 -8.83 -42.61 -3.40
CA THR A 143 -9.92 -43.46 -3.92
C THR A 143 -10.27 -44.54 -2.90
N GLU A 144 -11.53 -44.57 -2.48
CA GLU A 144 -12.10 -45.60 -1.63
C GLU A 144 -12.61 -46.78 -2.48
N LEU A 145 -12.29 -48.02 -2.09
CA LEU A 145 -12.88 -49.25 -2.62
C LEU A 145 -13.43 -50.05 -1.43
N ALA A 146 -14.68 -50.50 -1.40
CA ALA A 146 -15.82 -50.26 -2.29
C ALA A 146 -17.13 -50.62 -1.55
N ASN A 147 -18.29 -50.19 -2.08
CA ASN A 147 -19.33 -51.13 -2.51
C ASN A 147 -20.48 -50.47 -3.31
N ASN A 148 -20.68 -51.01 -4.53
CA ASN A 148 -21.93 -51.09 -5.32
C ASN A 148 -22.57 -49.85 -5.99
N LYS A 149 -22.43 -49.86 -7.34
CA LYS A 149 -23.42 -49.55 -8.39
C LYS A 149 -23.95 -48.11 -8.58
N ALA A 150 -23.42 -47.45 -9.62
CA ALA A 150 -24.21 -46.99 -10.78
C ALA A 150 -23.28 -46.75 -11.99
N GLU A 151 -23.82 -46.79 -13.22
CA GLU A 151 -23.03 -46.83 -14.48
C GLU A 151 -22.99 -45.49 -15.25
N THR A 152 -22.04 -45.41 -16.20
CA THR A 152 -22.01 -44.54 -17.41
C THR A 152 -21.88 -43.00 -17.29
N GLY A 153 -20.98 -42.40 -18.08
CA GLY A 153 -21.03 -40.94 -18.33
C GLY A 153 -19.78 -40.19 -18.86
N ASN A 154 -19.23 -40.56 -20.03
CA ASN A 154 -18.40 -39.73 -20.93
C ASN A 154 -17.40 -38.65 -20.42
N LYS A 155 -16.11 -39.00 -20.51
CA LYS A 155 -14.99 -38.27 -21.15
C LYS A 155 -15.16 -36.76 -21.50
N SER A 156 -14.27 -35.91 -20.97
CA SER A 156 -13.50 -34.97 -21.82
C SER A 156 -12.18 -34.47 -21.18
N ASN A 157 -11.06 -34.88 -21.78
CA ASN A 157 -9.84 -34.12 -22.05
C ASN A 157 -9.32 -33.06 -21.05
N TYR A 158 -8.19 -33.37 -20.40
CA TYR A 158 -7.14 -32.37 -20.13
C TYR A 158 -5.80 -32.84 -20.72
N LYS A 159 -5.34 -32.19 -21.80
CA LYS A 159 -4.01 -32.41 -22.39
C LYS A 159 -3.08 -31.29 -21.90
N GLY A 160 -2.22 -31.60 -20.95
CA GLY A 160 -1.14 -30.73 -20.48
C GLY A 160 0.12 -31.56 -20.19
N SER A 161 0.98 -31.72 -21.20
CA SER A 161 2.22 -32.50 -21.06
C SER A 161 3.34 -31.62 -20.51
N TYR A 162 3.64 -31.78 -19.22
CA TYR A 162 4.82 -31.18 -18.60
C TYR A 162 5.95 -32.19 -18.52
N ASN A 163 6.82 -32.21 -19.53
CA ASN A 163 8.07 -32.95 -19.49
C ASN A 163 9.07 -32.27 -18.52
N TYR A 164 8.96 -32.55 -17.22
CA TYR A 164 9.97 -32.20 -16.23
C TYR A 164 10.90 -33.39 -15.97
N LYS A 165 12.17 -33.28 -16.39
CA LYS A 165 13.25 -34.20 -15.96
C LYS A 165 13.93 -33.70 -14.69
N GLY A 166 13.20 -33.64 -13.58
CA GLY A 166 13.76 -33.40 -12.25
C GLY A 166 13.76 -34.69 -11.43
N LYS A 167 14.84 -35.00 -10.70
CA LYS A 167 14.80 -36.02 -9.64
C LYS A 167 14.08 -35.46 -8.43
N ASN A 168 13.05 -36.16 -7.97
CA ASN A 168 12.28 -35.79 -6.79
C ASN A 168 12.93 -36.41 -5.53
N TYR A 169 13.15 -35.60 -4.49
CA TYR A 169 13.82 -35.99 -3.24
C TYR A 169 12.91 -35.85 -2.00
N GLY A 170 11.60 -36.03 -2.18
CA GLY A 170 10.63 -36.02 -1.08
C GLY A 170 10.34 -34.60 -0.56
N GLU A 171 10.18 -34.46 0.76
CA GLU A 171 9.65 -33.24 1.42
C GLU A 171 10.46 -31.94 1.22
N TYR A 172 11.64 -32.00 0.60
CA TYR A 172 12.48 -30.83 0.31
C TYR A 172 12.38 -30.29 -1.13
N GLY A 173 11.52 -30.89 -1.97
CA GLY A 173 11.17 -30.36 -3.30
C GLY A 173 12.20 -30.58 -4.42
N ILE A 174 11.91 -30.04 -5.59
CA ILE A 174 12.69 -30.28 -6.83
C ILE A 174 13.78 -29.20 -6.98
N ILE A 175 15.05 -29.63 -6.91
CA ILE A 175 16.20 -28.78 -7.24
C ILE A 175 16.54 -28.93 -8.73
N LYS A 176 16.77 -27.81 -9.43
CA LYS A 176 17.27 -27.81 -10.82
C LYS A 176 18.78 -28.00 -10.88
N ASP A 177 19.24 -28.67 -11.93
CA ASP A 177 20.66 -28.80 -12.28
C ASP A 177 21.26 -27.40 -12.59
N PRO A 178 22.39 -26.99 -11.98
CA PRO A 178 22.96 -25.65 -12.18
C PRO A 178 23.58 -25.39 -13.56
N LEU A 179 23.71 -26.40 -14.44
CA LEU A 179 24.50 -26.30 -15.68
C LEU A 179 23.70 -26.23 -16.98
N GLU A 180 22.37 -26.31 -16.97
CA GLU A 180 21.53 -26.19 -18.17
C GLU A 180 20.95 -24.77 -18.35
N PHE A 181 21.79 -23.82 -18.80
CA PHE A 181 21.33 -22.61 -19.47
C PHE A 181 21.34 -22.82 -20.99
N VAL A 182 20.25 -23.38 -21.53
CA VAL A 182 19.96 -23.34 -22.97
C VAL A 182 18.78 -22.40 -23.18
N ASP A 183 19.07 -21.21 -23.71
CA ASP A 183 18.05 -20.25 -24.08
C ASP A 183 17.32 -20.75 -25.35
N LYS A 184 16.16 -21.39 -25.15
CA LYS A 184 15.35 -21.93 -26.25
C LYS A 184 14.05 -21.16 -26.36
N ILE A 185 14.10 -20.07 -27.12
CA ILE A 185 12.92 -19.34 -27.58
C ILE A 185 12.12 -20.27 -28.51
N ASP A 186 10.91 -20.65 -28.08
CA ASP A 186 10.01 -21.48 -28.88
C ASP A 186 9.25 -20.60 -29.88
N PHE A 187 9.79 -20.49 -31.11
CA PHE A 187 9.15 -19.76 -32.19
C PHE A 187 7.98 -20.59 -32.73
N GLY A 188 6.76 -20.23 -32.31
CA GLY A 188 5.53 -20.83 -32.83
C GLY A 188 5.47 -20.78 -34.36
N ALA A 189 5.31 -21.97 -34.96
CA ALA A 189 5.06 -22.28 -36.37
C ALA A 189 5.53 -21.25 -37.44
N SER A 190 6.58 -21.64 -38.19
CA SER A 190 7.05 -21.08 -39.48
C SER A 190 8.28 -20.17 -39.47
N ILE A 191 9.23 -20.35 -38.54
CA ILE A 191 10.60 -19.81 -38.67
C ILE A 191 11.62 -20.94 -38.52
N THR A 192 12.42 -21.19 -39.56
CA THR A 192 13.55 -22.14 -39.52
C THR A 192 14.86 -21.34 -39.50
N PRO A 193 15.63 -21.35 -38.40
CA PRO A 193 16.93 -20.68 -38.35
C PRO A 193 17.92 -21.35 -39.32
N LYS A 194 18.53 -20.55 -40.20
CA LYS A 194 19.62 -21.01 -41.07
C LYS A 194 20.90 -21.10 -40.24
N ALA A 195 21.55 -22.26 -40.23
CA ALA A 195 22.75 -22.49 -39.43
C ALA A 195 23.89 -21.53 -39.82
N VAL A 196 24.49 -20.90 -38.82
CA VAL A 196 25.71 -20.08 -38.94
C VAL A 196 26.86 -20.89 -38.36
N ALA A 197 27.94 -21.08 -39.12
CA ALA A 197 29.12 -21.80 -38.64
C ALA A 197 29.92 -20.91 -37.67
N GLU A 198 30.24 -21.44 -36.48
CA GLU A 198 31.05 -20.72 -35.49
C GLU A 198 32.51 -20.58 -35.94
N LYS A 199 33.07 -19.37 -35.75
CA LYS A 199 34.46 -19.07 -36.04
C LYS A 199 35.29 -19.17 -34.76
N THR A 200 36.18 -20.15 -34.71
CA THR A 200 37.05 -20.39 -33.55
C THR A 200 38.00 -19.21 -33.30
N VAL A 201 38.15 -18.79 -32.04
CA VAL A 201 39.13 -17.78 -31.62
C VAL A 201 39.97 -18.35 -30.47
N ALA A 202 41.30 -18.25 -30.60
CA ALA A 202 42.24 -18.84 -29.64
C ALA A 202 42.36 -18.01 -28.36
N ILE A 203 42.57 -18.72 -27.23
CA ILE A 203 42.76 -18.15 -25.89
C ILE A 203 44.13 -17.44 -25.82
N LYS A 204 44.18 -16.21 -25.29
CA LYS A 204 45.43 -15.51 -24.98
C LYS A 204 45.76 -15.57 -23.49
N THR A 205 47.00 -15.96 -23.19
CA THR A 205 47.59 -15.97 -21.85
C THR A 205 48.00 -14.55 -21.41
N VAL A 206 47.99 -14.30 -20.10
CA VAL A 206 48.35 -12.99 -19.50
C VAL A 206 49.86 -12.92 -19.23
N SER A 207 50.47 -11.76 -19.43
CA SER A 207 51.83 -11.43 -18.97
C SER A 207 51.82 -10.12 -18.19
N GLU A 208 52.67 -10.04 -17.16
CA GLU A 208 52.69 -8.94 -16.20
C GLU A 208 53.40 -7.71 -16.79
N THR A 209 52.81 -6.51 -16.64
CA THR A 209 53.36 -5.26 -17.19
C THR A 209 53.56 -4.22 -16.09
N ARG A 210 54.76 -3.64 -15.99
CA ARG A 210 55.11 -2.63 -14.98
C ARG A 210 54.44 -1.28 -15.22
N VAL A 211 54.18 -0.57 -14.13
CA VAL A 211 53.58 0.78 -14.10
C VAL A 211 54.58 1.85 -14.57
N SER A 212 54.08 2.84 -15.32
CA SER A 212 54.75 4.14 -15.55
C SER A 212 53.75 5.28 -15.41
N GLU A 213 54.22 6.47 -15.03
CA GLU A 213 53.36 7.59 -14.61
C GLU A 213 52.53 8.21 -15.75
N PRO A 214 51.32 8.73 -15.45
CA PRO A 214 50.45 9.33 -16.46
C PRO A 214 50.93 10.73 -16.89
N ARG A 215 51.16 10.92 -18.19
CA ARG A 215 51.28 12.26 -18.80
C ARG A 215 49.91 12.79 -19.22
N VAL A 216 49.63 14.04 -18.87
CA VAL A 216 48.39 14.74 -19.25
C VAL A 216 48.58 15.48 -20.57
N SER A 217 47.71 15.25 -21.55
CA SER A 217 47.56 16.09 -22.75
C SER A 217 46.30 16.93 -22.64
N VAL A 218 46.42 18.25 -22.74
CA VAL A 218 45.28 19.19 -22.76
C VAL A 218 44.87 19.51 -24.19
N SER A 219 43.57 19.42 -24.48
CA SER A 219 43.00 19.91 -25.74
C SER A 219 42.92 21.44 -25.72
N LYS A 220 43.54 22.09 -26.71
CA LYS A 220 43.49 23.55 -26.88
C LYS A 220 42.17 23.96 -27.55
N ILE A 221 41.49 24.95 -26.98
CA ILE A 221 40.35 25.65 -27.59
C ILE A 221 40.89 26.89 -28.28
N ASP A 222 40.53 27.12 -29.54
CA ASP A 222 40.74 28.41 -30.22
C ASP A 222 39.42 29.18 -30.31
N VAL A 223 39.48 30.48 -30.01
CA VAL A 223 38.36 31.42 -30.02
C VAL A 223 38.78 32.65 -30.84
N SER A 224 37.93 33.10 -31.76
CA SER A 224 38.14 34.37 -32.48
C SER A 224 36.85 35.20 -32.55
N ARG A 225 36.97 36.46 -32.95
CA ARG A 225 36.34 37.61 -32.25
C ARG A 225 35.27 38.33 -33.10
N VAL A 226 34.29 38.94 -32.44
CA VAL A 226 33.17 39.72 -33.01
C VAL A 226 33.58 41.18 -33.33
N THR A 227 33.04 41.75 -34.43
CA THR A 227 32.95 43.22 -34.68
C THR A 227 31.84 43.59 -35.69
N VAL A 228 31.41 44.87 -35.73
CA VAL A 228 30.14 45.41 -36.31
C VAL A 228 30.27 46.91 -36.72
N THR A 229 29.38 47.64 -37.44
CA THR A 229 28.35 47.42 -38.50
C THR A 229 27.71 48.78 -38.89
N PRO A 230 27.50 49.17 -40.18
CA PRO A 230 26.73 50.38 -40.56
C PRO A 230 25.47 50.16 -41.45
N PRO A 231 24.57 51.18 -41.62
CA PRO A 231 23.17 51.02 -42.09
C PRO A 231 22.84 51.48 -43.54
N SER A 232 21.54 51.49 -43.88
CA SER A 232 20.89 51.37 -45.20
C SER A 232 20.67 52.66 -46.05
N ALA A 233 20.39 52.48 -47.35
CA ALA A 233 19.70 53.45 -48.24
C ALA A 233 18.87 52.73 -49.38
N PRO A 234 17.87 53.38 -50.05
CA PRO A 234 16.81 52.65 -50.79
C PRO A 234 16.49 53.09 -52.25
N ILE A 235 15.60 52.31 -52.93
CA ILE A 235 14.76 52.58 -54.13
C ILE A 235 15.41 52.62 -55.55
N ILE A 236 14.77 51.93 -56.54
CA ILE A 236 14.31 52.38 -57.90
C ILE A 236 14.02 51.18 -58.83
N SER A 237 13.03 51.31 -59.74
CA SER A 237 12.46 50.25 -60.59
C SER A 237 12.64 50.43 -62.11
N ALA A 238 12.92 49.32 -62.81
CA ALA A 238 12.60 48.95 -64.21
C ALA A 238 12.79 49.92 -65.42
N PRO A 239 13.40 49.40 -66.50
CA PRO A 239 12.96 49.65 -67.88
C PRO A 239 12.68 48.36 -68.68
N ALA A 240 12.19 48.50 -69.92
CA ALA A 240 11.42 47.47 -70.64
C ALA A 240 12.16 46.68 -71.77
N ASN A 241 11.44 45.67 -72.27
CA ASN A 241 11.78 44.69 -73.33
C ASN A 241 12.14 45.32 -74.70
N PRO A 242 13.14 44.76 -75.40
CA PRO A 242 12.95 44.20 -76.75
C PRO A 242 13.71 42.86 -76.93
N GLY A 243 13.42 41.96 -77.87
CA GLY A 243 12.54 41.96 -79.04
C GLY A 243 12.99 40.81 -79.97
N ASN A 244 12.05 40.07 -80.58
CA ASN A 244 12.30 38.76 -81.20
C ASN A 244 13.14 38.80 -82.50
N PRO A 245 13.81 37.69 -82.86
CA PRO A 245 13.61 37.11 -84.20
C PRO A 245 13.14 35.65 -84.18
N SER A 246 12.44 35.26 -85.24
CA SER A 246 11.88 33.91 -85.47
C SER A 246 12.69 33.12 -86.52
N VAL A 247 12.39 31.82 -86.68
CA VAL A 247 12.00 31.18 -87.95
C VAL A 247 11.57 29.72 -87.70
N ASN A 248 10.69 29.20 -88.56
CA ASN A 248 9.92 27.96 -88.43
C ASN A 248 10.05 27.12 -89.72
N VAL A 249 10.15 25.78 -89.64
CA VAL A 249 10.09 24.90 -90.83
C VAL A 249 9.47 23.54 -90.48
N THR A 250 8.54 23.04 -91.31
CA THR A 250 7.85 21.75 -91.12
C THR A 250 7.61 21.03 -92.46
N ALA A 251 7.86 19.70 -92.50
CA ALA A 251 7.46 18.70 -93.53
C ALA A 251 8.07 18.85 -94.95
N PRO A 252 8.39 17.74 -95.67
CA PRO A 252 7.42 16.77 -96.22
C PRO A 252 7.84 15.28 -96.09
N GLY A 253 7.11 14.32 -96.71
CA GLY A 253 7.46 12.88 -96.65
C GLY A 253 7.09 12.03 -97.90
N ALA A 254 7.37 10.71 -97.82
CA ALA A 254 6.97 9.58 -98.73
C ALA A 254 7.76 9.46 -100.08
N ILE A 255 7.96 8.33 -100.81
CA ILE A 255 7.58 6.88 -100.79
C ILE A 255 8.82 5.97 -101.19
N THR A 256 8.71 4.63 -101.07
CA THR A 256 9.62 3.51 -101.46
C THR A 256 9.81 3.24 -102.99
N PRO A 257 10.78 2.35 -103.39
CA PRO A 257 10.39 1.05 -103.99
C PRO A 257 11.34 -0.21 -103.83
N LEU A 258 10.71 -1.37 -104.09
CA LEU A 258 11.00 -2.83 -104.25
C LEU A 258 12.36 -3.51 -104.64
N GLY A 259 12.52 -4.78 -104.18
CA GLY A 259 12.93 -6.00 -104.97
C GLY A 259 14.24 -6.75 -104.58
N THR A 260 14.46 -8.10 -104.69
CA THR A 260 13.63 -9.31 -104.98
C THR A 260 14.40 -10.67 -104.73
N ILE A 261 13.72 -11.71 -104.20
CA ILE A 261 13.74 -13.19 -104.51
C ILE A 261 15.04 -14.06 -104.44
N THR A 262 15.01 -15.19 -103.69
CA THR A 262 15.26 -16.61 -104.16
C THR A 262 15.06 -17.70 -103.07
N VAL A 263 14.80 -18.97 -103.46
CA VAL A 263 14.43 -20.13 -102.61
C VAL A 263 14.93 -21.47 -103.21
N ALA A 264 15.35 -22.46 -102.38
CA ALA A 264 15.43 -23.92 -102.65
C ALA A 264 15.89 -24.68 -101.38
N ALA A 265 15.57 -25.95 -101.06
CA ALA A 265 14.60 -26.94 -101.58
C ALA A 265 14.30 -28.03 -100.49
N ILE A 266 13.31 -28.89 -100.72
CA ILE A 266 12.89 -30.02 -99.83
C ILE A 266 13.50 -31.35 -100.32
N PRO A 267 13.78 -32.33 -99.43
CA PRO A 267 13.58 -33.73 -99.82
C PRO A 267 12.83 -34.62 -98.80
N THR A 268 11.83 -35.33 -99.34
CA THR A 268 11.38 -36.72 -99.06
C THR A 268 10.85 -37.17 -97.67
N ILE A 269 9.68 -37.81 -97.75
CA ILE A 269 8.97 -38.59 -96.72
C ILE A 269 9.47 -40.05 -96.71
N ASN A 270 9.53 -40.72 -95.55
CA ASN A 270 9.06 -42.11 -95.40
C ASN A 270 8.88 -42.55 -93.94
N VAL A 271 8.03 -43.57 -93.74
CA VAL A 271 7.46 -44.03 -92.46
C VAL A 271 7.96 -45.43 -92.10
N THR A 272 8.24 -45.72 -90.82
CA THR A 272 7.91 -47.01 -90.16
C THR A 272 8.07 -46.94 -88.63
N VAL A 273 7.49 -47.91 -87.90
CA VAL A 273 7.10 -47.78 -86.48
C VAL A 273 7.62 -48.96 -85.64
N ALA A 274 8.11 -48.71 -84.42
CA ALA A 274 8.10 -49.70 -83.31
C ALA A 274 8.30 -49.08 -81.91
N THR A 275 7.21 -49.02 -81.12
CA THR A 275 7.07 -49.07 -79.63
C THR A 275 7.92 -48.20 -78.65
N PRO A 276 7.34 -47.76 -77.51
CA PRO A 276 7.90 -46.66 -76.70
C PRO A 276 8.57 -47.07 -75.36
N THR A 277 9.35 -46.16 -74.78
CA THR A 277 9.62 -46.12 -73.32
C THR A 277 9.82 -44.67 -72.86
N VAL A 278 9.41 -44.33 -71.64
CA VAL A 278 9.13 -42.94 -71.21
C VAL A 278 10.36 -42.24 -70.58
N GLY A 279 10.62 -41.01 -71.02
CA GLY A 279 11.47 -40.01 -70.35
C GLY A 279 10.74 -38.67 -70.28
N ALA A 280 10.92 -37.90 -69.19
CA ALA A 280 10.01 -36.83 -68.80
C ALA A 280 9.94 -35.60 -69.75
N ALA A 281 8.77 -34.97 -69.80
CA ALA A 281 8.51 -33.79 -70.63
C ALA A 281 9.18 -32.51 -70.06
N PRO A 282 9.64 -31.58 -70.93
CA PRO A 282 10.15 -30.29 -70.49
C PRO A 282 9.01 -29.39 -69.98
N THR A 283 9.13 -28.91 -68.74
CA THR A 283 8.15 -28.01 -68.12
C THR A 283 8.35 -26.56 -68.55
N VAL A 284 7.30 -25.96 -69.10
CA VAL A 284 7.17 -24.50 -69.23
C VAL A 284 6.84 -23.92 -67.85
N ASN A 285 7.72 -23.07 -67.32
CA ASN A 285 7.44 -22.38 -66.06
C ASN A 285 6.34 -21.33 -66.25
N ALA A 286 5.23 -21.50 -65.54
CA ALA A 286 4.17 -20.50 -65.47
C ALA A 286 4.68 -19.20 -64.81
N PRO A 287 4.10 -18.03 -65.13
CA PRO A 287 4.45 -16.78 -64.45
C PRO A 287 4.20 -16.90 -62.94
N THR A 288 5.23 -16.64 -62.14
CA THR A 288 5.14 -16.64 -60.68
C THR A 288 4.30 -15.46 -60.20
N VAL A 289 3.00 -15.70 -60.01
CA VAL A 289 2.15 -14.87 -59.18
C VAL A 289 2.56 -15.12 -57.72
N ALA A 290 3.29 -14.18 -57.13
CA ALA A 290 3.49 -14.18 -55.69
C ALA A 290 2.13 -14.02 -55.01
N THR A 291 1.74 -14.99 -54.16
CA THR A 291 0.59 -14.81 -53.27
C THR A 291 0.81 -13.53 -52.47
N PRO A 292 -0.20 -12.64 -52.34
CA PRO A 292 -0.10 -11.51 -51.43
C PRO A 292 0.33 -12.01 -50.05
N PRO A 293 1.21 -11.28 -49.33
CA PRO A 293 1.47 -11.62 -47.93
C PRO A 293 0.13 -11.66 -47.20
N THR A 294 -0.07 -12.66 -46.34
CA THR A 294 -1.27 -12.78 -45.50
C THR A 294 -1.51 -11.42 -44.83
N PRO A 295 -2.74 -10.86 -44.86
CA PRO A 295 -3.05 -9.61 -44.17
C PRO A 295 -2.49 -9.68 -42.76
N ALA A 296 -1.71 -8.67 -42.34
CA ALA A 296 -1.01 -8.73 -41.06
C ALA A 296 -2.02 -8.98 -39.95
N GLY A 297 -1.93 -10.16 -39.33
CA GLY A 297 -3.03 -10.74 -38.57
C GLY A 297 -3.54 -9.77 -37.51
N PHE A 298 -4.82 -9.39 -37.64
CA PHE A 298 -5.51 -8.60 -36.65
C PHE A 298 -5.27 -9.23 -35.27
N SER A 299 -4.58 -8.50 -34.40
CA SER A 299 -4.23 -8.96 -33.06
C SER A 299 -5.32 -8.49 -32.10
N PRO A 300 -6.34 -9.32 -31.78
CA PRO A 300 -7.47 -8.89 -30.98
C PRO A 300 -7.00 -8.43 -29.60
N ARG A 301 -7.33 -7.18 -29.27
CA ARG A 301 -7.05 -6.59 -27.97
C ARG A 301 -7.80 -7.39 -26.91
N THR A 302 -7.07 -8.25 -26.21
CA THR A 302 -7.62 -9.05 -25.10
C THR A 302 -7.77 -8.11 -23.89
N ILE A 303 -9.00 -7.88 -23.43
CA ILE A 303 -9.28 -7.04 -22.26
C ILE A 303 -9.39 -7.97 -21.04
N THR A 304 -8.48 -7.81 -20.09
CA THR A 304 -8.49 -8.56 -18.83
C THR A 304 -9.46 -7.92 -17.83
N PRO A 305 -10.29 -8.68 -17.10
CA PRO A 305 -11.02 -8.17 -15.94
C PRO A 305 -10.07 -7.52 -14.91
N PRO A 306 -10.54 -6.56 -14.10
CA PRO A 306 -9.75 -6.03 -12.99
C PRO A 306 -9.42 -7.15 -12.00
N GLU A 307 -8.13 -7.35 -11.75
CA GLU A 307 -7.64 -8.12 -10.61
C GLU A 307 -7.70 -7.22 -9.36
N VAL A 308 -8.19 -7.77 -8.25
CA VAL A 308 -8.34 -7.09 -6.96
C VAL A 308 -7.88 -8.04 -5.87
N GLU A 309 -7.04 -7.54 -4.96
CA GLU A 309 -6.70 -8.25 -3.74
C GLU A 309 -7.75 -7.93 -2.67
N GLU A 310 -8.43 -8.96 -2.14
CA GLU A 310 -9.37 -8.77 -1.03
C GLU A 310 -8.58 -8.46 0.25
N LEU A 311 -8.66 -7.21 0.72
CA LEU A 311 -7.99 -6.84 1.96
C LEU A 311 -8.79 -7.33 3.18
N VAL A 312 -8.29 -8.38 3.81
CA VAL A 312 -8.71 -8.78 5.16
C VAL A 312 -8.17 -7.75 6.14
N VAL A 313 -9.01 -6.81 6.57
CA VAL A 313 -8.67 -5.88 7.64
C VAL A 313 -8.68 -6.63 8.96
N PRO A 314 -7.53 -6.79 9.65
CA PRO A 314 -7.51 -7.50 10.91
C PRO A 314 -8.24 -6.66 11.96
N THR A 315 -9.26 -7.24 12.60
CA THR A 315 -9.81 -6.73 13.86
C THR A 315 -8.62 -6.56 14.81
N PRO A 316 -8.31 -5.34 15.30
CA PRO A 316 -7.22 -5.19 16.24
C PRO A 316 -7.49 -6.05 17.46
N ARG A 317 -6.48 -6.78 17.93
CA ARG A 317 -6.58 -7.38 19.25
C ARG A 317 -6.84 -6.23 20.23
N VAL A 318 -7.91 -6.32 21.01
CA VAL A 318 -8.05 -5.50 22.21
C VAL A 318 -7.17 -6.18 23.25
N PRO A 319 -6.06 -5.57 23.69
CA PRO A 319 -5.26 -6.18 24.72
C PRO A 319 -6.05 -6.25 26.01
N ASP A 320 -5.94 -7.38 26.67
CA ASP A 320 -6.45 -7.51 28.02
C ASP A 320 -5.67 -6.53 28.90
N PRO A 321 -6.35 -5.58 29.60
CA PRO A 321 -5.65 -4.83 30.63
C PRO A 321 -5.04 -5.83 31.60
N PRO A 322 -3.78 -5.63 32.03
CA PRO A 322 -3.21 -6.48 33.07
C PRO A 322 -4.19 -6.53 34.25
N ALA A 323 -4.45 -7.74 34.77
CA ALA A 323 -5.50 -8.03 35.73
C ALA A 323 -5.13 -7.53 37.14
N LEU A 324 -5.07 -6.20 37.26
CA LEU A 324 -4.52 -5.47 38.39
C LEU A 324 -5.66 -4.95 39.26
N GLN A 325 -5.86 -5.61 40.40
CA GLN A 325 -6.65 -5.07 41.50
C GLN A 325 -5.72 -4.41 42.51
N VAL A 326 -5.47 -3.11 42.34
CA VAL A 326 -4.87 -2.31 43.41
C VAL A 326 -5.94 -2.07 44.47
N THR A 327 -5.64 -2.41 45.72
CA THR A 327 -6.52 -2.19 46.88
C THR A 327 -5.94 -1.11 47.77
N PHE A 328 -6.83 -0.47 48.52
CA PHE A 328 -6.41 0.31 49.68
C PHE A 328 -5.77 -0.64 50.73
N GLN A 329 -4.94 -0.09 51.60
CA GLN A 329 -4.16 -0.79 52.63
C GLN A 329 -4.19 0.08 53.92
N ASP A 330 -3.43 -0.27 54.95
CA ASP A 330 -3.32 0.59 56.14
C ASP A 330 -2.77 1.97 55.75
N VAL A 331 -3.59 3.03 55.82
CA VAL A 331 -3.14 4.37 55.43
C VAL A 331 -2.04 4.90 56.36
N PRO A 332 -0.95 5.47 55.81
CA PRO A 332 0.07 6.15 56.58
C PRO A 332 -0.50 7.19 57.56
N VAL A 333 -0.15 7.08 58.85
CA VAL A 333 -0.41 8.10 59.86
C VAL A 333 0.72 9.14 59.91
N ASP A 334 0.45 10.32 60.46
CA ASP A 334 1.46 11.37 60.66
C ASP A 334 2.41 11.04 61.82
N GLN A 335 3.33 10.11 61.56
CA GLN A 335 4.42 9.72 62.46
C GLN A 335 5.71 9.61 61.66
N THR A 336 6.82 10.13 62.19
CA THR A 336 8.11 10.20 61.50
C THR A 336 9.11 9.26 62.17
N GLY A 337 9.82 8.43 61.38
CA GLY A 337 10.83 7.50 61.92
C GLY A 337 11.13 6.29 61.04
N TYR A 338 11.97 5.41 61.57
CA TYR A 338 12.35 4.12 60.98
C TYR A 338 11.57 2.98 61.66
N ASN A 339 10.83 2.20 60.88
CA ASN A 339 9.76 1.33 61.38
C ASN A 339 10.10 -0.17 61.39
N ARG A 340 11.33 -0.53 61.78
CA ARG A 340 11.85 -1.92 61.71
C ARG A 340 10.88 -3.01 62.19
N SER A 341 10.19 -2.77 63.31
CA SER A 341 9.36 -3.78 63.99
C SER A 341 7.86 -3.47 63.95
N ALA A 342 7.39 -2.63 63.02
CA ALA A 342 6.05 -2.04 63.05
C ALA A 342 5.72 -1.33 64.39
N SER A 343 6.73 -0.75 65.03
CA SER A 343 6.63 0.03 66.27
C SER A 343 6.06 1.44 66.05
N ILE A 344 5.98 1.88 64.80
CA ILE A 344 5.30 3.09 64.33
C ILE A 344 4.04 2.62 63.59
N ASN A 345 2.89 3.24 63.84
CA ASN A 345 1.60 2.89 63.21
C ASN A 345 1.50 3.36 61.74
N ASN A 346 2.64 3.49 61.05
CA ASN A 346 2.73 3.81 59.63
C ASN A 346 3.02 2.54 58.83
N ASN A 347 2.58 2.48 57.58
CA ASN A 347 2.68 1.28 56.73
C ASN A 347 4.02 1.18 55.96
N GLY A 348 4.84 2.24 55.99
CA GLY A 348 6.19 2.27 55.42
C GLY A 348 7.29 1.82 56.39
N LEU A 349 8.33 1.14 55.87
CA LEU A 349 9.57 0.88 56.61
C LEU A 349 10.29 2.20 56.95
N MET A 350 10.28 3.14 56.00
CA MET A 350 10.70 4.53 56.17
C MET A 350 9.46 5.40 56.28
N SER A 351 9.29 6.10 57.40
CA SER A 351 8.10 6.91 57.67
C SER A 351 8.46 8.39 57.67
N GLN A 352 8.06 9.10 56.61
CA GLN A 352 8.20 10.56 56.45
C GLN A 352 9.64 11.14 56.54
N LEU A 353 10.65 10.29 56.49
CA LEU A 353 12.07 10.66 56.55
C LEU A 353 12.53 11.32 55.25
N ASP A 354 13.34 12.37 55.35
CA ASP A 354 14.05 12.92 54.18
C ASP A 354 15.30 12.08 53.95
N LEU A 355 15.24 11.11 53.03
CA LEU A 355 16.35 10.18 52.76
C LEU A 355 17.40 10.89 51.91
N THR A 356 18.62 11.03 52.43
CA THR A 356 19.71 11.78 51.76
C THR A 356 20.71 10.88 51.04
N SER A 357 20.94 9.67 51.54
CA SER A 357 21.77 8.65 50.88
C SER A 357 21.36 7.22 51.22
N GLY A 358 21.90 6.27 50.46
CA GLY A 358 21.94 4.84 50.83
C GLY A 358 21.47 3.91 49.72
N THR A 359 21.87 2.65 49.81
CA THR A 359 21.31 1.57 48.99
C THR A 359 20.38 0.74 49.85
N TYR A 360 19.11 0.68 49.48
CA TYR A 360 18.04 -0.02 50.19
C TYR A 360 17.53 -1.16 49.32
N ASN A 361 17.44 -2.37 49.86
CA ASN A 361 16.90 -3.55 49.20
C ASN A 361 15.65 -4.00 49.97
N MET A 362 14.56 -4.27 49.25
CA MET A 362 13.33 -4.85 49.80
C MET A 362 13.03 -6.15 49.06
N TYR A 363 12.69 -7.20 49.82
CA TYR A 363 12.17 -8.45 49.30
C TYR A 363 10.66 -8.54 49.61
N PHE A 364 9.87 -8.40 48.55
CA PHE A 364 8.44 -8.14 48.61
C PHE A 364 7.64 -9.41 48.27
N ARG A 365 6.95 -9.96 49.28
CA ARG A 365 6.20 -11.23 49.21
C ARG A 365 4.69 -11.08 49.10
N GLY A 366 4.15 -9.88 49.31
CA GLY A 366 2.70 -9.58 49.20
C GLY A 366 2.08 -9.20 50.53
N HIS A 367 0.88 -8.63 50.50
CA HIS A 367 0.19 -8.19 51.71
C HIS A 367 -0.20 -9.35 52.64
N GLY A 368 0.06 -9.18 53.93
CA GLY A 368 -0.10 -10.22 54.95
C GLY A 368 1.06 -11.22 55.01
N GLN A 369 2.09 -11.06 54.17
CA GLN A 369 3.36 -11.78 54.28
C GLN A 369 4.40 -10.94 55.01
N THR A 370 5.38 -11.59 55.64
CA THR A 370 6.56 -10.91 56.18
C THR A 370 7.51 -10.55 55.03
N GLN A 371 7.76 -9.25 54.85
CA GLN A 371 8.76 -8.74 53.92
C GLN A 371 10.15 -8.85 54.55
N GLU A 372 11.21 -8.76 53.74
CA GLU A 372 12.58 -8.62 54.23
C GLU A 372 13.22 -7.36 53.66
N PHE A 373 14.19 -6.81 54.39
CA PHE A 373 14.93 -5.63 53.96
C PHE A 373 16.41 -5.72 54.33
N SER A 374 17.24 -5.01 53.58
CA SER A 374 18.62 -4.71 53.94
C SER A 374 19.01 -3.35 53.38
N PHE A 375 19.81 -2.56 54.09
CA PHE A 375 20.33 -1.30 53.57
C PHE A 375 21.72 -0.96 54.07
N THR A 376 22.45 -0.15 53.31
CA THR A 376 23.81 0.31 53.60
C THR A 376 24.04 1.74 53.11
N GLY A 377 24.94 2.47 53.78
CA GLY A 377 25.22 3.89 53.48
C GLY A 377 24.02 4.82 53.71
N ALA A 378 23.07 4.40 54.54
CA ALA A 378 21.80 5.09 54.78
C ALA A 378 22.01 6.35 55.62
N ALA A 379 21.40 7.45 55.19
CA ALA A 379 21.33 8.69 55.95
C ALA A 379 20.00 9.40 55.67
N ALA A 380 19.49 10.11 56.68
CA ALA A 380 18.25 10.85 56.59
C ALA A 380 18.23 12.06 57.53
N SER A 381 17.32 13.01 57.30
CA SER A 381 16.91 14.00 58.30
C SER A 381 15.46 13.80 58.74
N GLY A 382 15.14 14.31 59.93
CA GLY A 382 13.83 14.18 60.59
C GLY A 382 13.80 13.17 61.74
N ALA A 383 14.61 12.10 61.71
CA ALA A 383 14.84 11.19 62.83
C ALA A 383 16.20 10.47 62.69
N SER A 384 16.60 9.72 63.73
CA SER A 384 17.78 8.84 63.66
C SER A 384 17.53 7.64 62.74
N LEU A 385 18.47 7.37 61.84
CA LEU A 385 18.50 6.21 60.95
C LEU A 385 19.92 5.61 60.99
N PRO A 386 20.10 4.30 61.28
CA PRO A 386 21.43 3.69 61.28
C PRO A 386 22.02 3.66 59.87
N ALA A 387 23.36 3.69 59.75
CA ALA A 387 24.03 3.69 58.45
C ALA A 387 23.85 2.38 57.65
N SER A 388 23.60 1.26 58.33
CA SER A 388 23.30 -0.03 57.73
C SER A 388 22.41 -0.85 58.66
N ASP A 389 21.49 -1.65 58.10
CA ASP A 389 20.66 -2.59 58.86
C ASP A 389 20.08 -3.70 57.96
N SER A 390 19.54 -4.76 58.55
CA SER A 390 18.76 -5.78 57.84
C SER A 390 17.76 -6.50 58.74
N GLY A 391 16.69 -7.05 58.17
CA GLY A 391 15.72 -7.80 58.95
C GLY A 391 14.40 -8.04 58.21
N THR A 392 13.37 -8.32 59.01
CA THR A 392 12.00 -8.56 58.55
C THR A 392 11.09 -7.37 58.84
N PHE A 393 10.15 -7.08 57.95
CA PHE A 393 9.15 -6.02 58.11
C PHE A 393 7.74 -6.59 57.82
N PRO A 394 6.76 -6.49 58.75
CA PRO A 394 5.47 -7.16 58.59
C PRO A 394 4.40 -6.34 57.83
N LYS A 395 4.72 -5.09 57.46
CA LYS A 395 3.87 -4.18 56.69
C LYS A 395 4.33 -4.13 55.22
N VAL A 396 3.66 -3.36 54.37
CA VAL A 396 3.68 -3.60 52.90
C VAL A 396 4.28 -2.49 52.04
N ALA A 397 4.68 -1.36 52.63
CA ALA A 397 5.33 -0.27 51.91
C ALA A 397 6.83 -0.13 52.25
N PHE A 398 7.68 0.22 51.27
CA PHE A 398 9.04 0.68 51.59
C PHE A 398 9.00 2.03 52.31
N TYR A 399 8.22 2.98 51.77
CA TYR A 399 8.12 4.34 52.27
C TYR A 399 6.66 4.74 52.46
N GLY A 400 6.35 5.39 53.59
CA GLY A 400 5.02 5.92 53.89
C GLY A 400 5.06 7.41 54.22
N ILE A 401 4.16 8.18 53.63
CA ILE A 401 3.89 9.58 54.01
C ILE A 401 2.43 9.74 54.41
N GLY A 402 2.19 10.28 55.61
CA GLY A 402 0.88 10.31 56.26
C GLY A 402 0.39 11.70 56.63
N GLY A 403 0.98 12.75 56.07
CA GLY A 403 0.56 14.14 56.31
C GLY A 403 1.68 15.16 56.42
N LYS A 404 2.96 14.76 56.44
CA LYS A 404 4.09 15.70 56.42
C LYS A 404 4.01 16.62 55.18
N ALA A 405 4.06 17.93 55.40
CA ALA A 405 3.89 18.94 54.36
C ALA A 405 4.83 18.79 53.15
N ASN A 406 6.07 18.34 53.38
CA ASN A 406 7.03 18.00 52.34
C ASN A 406 8.02 16.94 52.85
N ALA A 407 8.27 15.92 52.03
CA ALA A 407 9.30 14.91 52.24
C ALA A 407 10.03 14.60 50.93
N SER A 408 11.29 14.20 51.03
CA SER A 408 12.16 14.00 49.87
C SER A 408 12.99 12.71 49.95
N VAL A 409 13.25 12.13 48.79
CA VAL A 409 14.23 11.06 48.60
C VAL A 409 15.27 11.59 47.62
N ALA A 410 16.49 11.86 48.09
CA ALA A 410 17.54 12.50 47.32
C ALA A 410 18.15 11.58 46.25
N SER A 411 18.86 12.17 45.29
CA SER A 411 19.52 11.44 44.19
C SER A 411 20.64 10.48 44.65
N GLY A 412 21.16 10.64 45.86
CA GLY A 412 22.10 9.71 46.50
C GLY A 412 21.46 8.41 47.02
N VAL A 413 20.16 8.23 46.83
CA VAL A 413 19.41 7.04 47.26
C VAL A 413 19.18 6.08 46.09
N THR A 414 19.52 4.81 46.30
CA THR A 414 19.20 3.69 45.40
C THR A 414 18.29 2.69 46.11
N MET A 415 17.26 2.23 45.43
CA MET A 415 16.19 1.36 45.91
C MET A 415 16.09 0.13 45.01
N ASN A 416 16.36 -1.06 45.52
CA ASN A 416 16.21 -2.34 44.82
C ASN A 416 14.99 -3.07 45.37
N MET A 417 13.91 -3.11 44.58
CA MET A 417 12.60 -3.62 44.99
C MET A 417 12.38 -4.97 44.29
N ILE A 418 12.49 -6.05 45.04
CA ILE A 418 12.57 -7.41 44.52
C ILE A 418 11.25 -8.14 44.86
N GLY A 419 10.35 -8.19 43.89
CA GLY A 419 9.06 -8.85 44.01
C GLY A 419 9.17 -10.36 43.85
N ASN A 420 8.67 -11.09 44.84
CA ASN A 420 8.35 -12.51 44.77
C ASN A 420 6.96 -12.71 45.39
N TYR A 421 5.95 -12.17 44.73
CA TYR A 421 4.58 -12.12 45.22
C TYR A 421 3.97 -13.52 45.40
N LEU A 422 3.56 -13.83 46.63
CA LEU A 422 2.96 -15.10 47.05
C LEU A 422 1.44 -15.02 47.25
N GLY A 423 0.87 -13.81 47.42
CA GLY A 423 -0.56 -13.59 47.62
C GLY A 423 -0.90 -12.23 48.25
N GLY A 424 -2.20 -11.90 48.28
CA GLY A 424 -2.75 -10.69 48.90
C GLY A 424 -2.82 -9.48 47.96
N ALA A 425 -2.86 -8.28 48.53
CA ALA A 425 -2.65 -7.04 47.78
C ALA A 425 -1.19 -6.86 47.35
N PHE A 426 -0.96 -5.99 46.36
CA PHE A 426 0.37 -5.66 45.84
C PHE A 426 1.23 -5.01 46.93
N ASN A 427 2.54 -5.24 46.89
CA ASN A 427 3.47 -4.48 47.72
C ASN A 427 3.64 -3.08 47.13
N THR A 428 3.85 -2.10 48.00
CA THR A 428 3.95 -0.69 47.62
C THR A 428 5.38 -0.19 47.80
N ILE A 429 5.90 0.66 46.90
CA ILE A 429 7.17 1.35 47.14
C ILE A 429 6.92 2.62 47.94
N PHE A 430 6.08 3.52 47.42
CA PHE A 430 5.67 4.77 48.04
C PHE A 430 4.17 4.74 48.33
N TYR A 431 3.78 4.69 49.60
CA TYR A 431 2.39 4.84 50.00
C TYR A 431 2.16 6.29 50.46
N ILE A 432 1.30 7.02 49.75
CA ILE A 432 0.92 8.40 50.07
C ILE A 432 -0.49 8.48 50.66
N GLY A 433 -0.58 9.19 51.78
CA GLY A 433 -1.80 9.60 52.48
C GLY A 433 -1.63 11.01 53.05
N ASN A 434 -2.73 11.62 53.51
CA ASN A 434 -2.69 12.86 54.27
C ASN A 434 -3.63 12.80 55.47
N ASN A 435 -3.22 12.12 56.53
CA ASN A 435 -4.04 11.92 57.72
C ASN A 435 -4.48 13.26 58.32
N SER A 436 -5.77 13.37 58.63
CA SER A 436 -6.41 14.56 59.21
C SER A 436 -5.74 15.07 60.49
N SER A 437 -5.06 14.21 61.25
CA SER A 437 -4.29 14.61 62.44
C SER A 437 -3.07 15.50 62.14
N SER A 438 -2.57 15.54 60.90
CA SER A 438 -1.39 16.34 60.51
C SER A 438 -1.64 17.84 60.42
N GLY A 439 -2.91 18.25 60.23
CA GLY A 439 -3.29 19.65 59.98
C GLY A 439 -2.79 20.25 58.65
N ASN A 440 -2.06 19.51 57.81
CA ASN A 440 -1.48 20.03 56.57
C ASN A 440 -2.45 19.90 55.39
N GLN A 441 -2.67 20.98 54.63
CA GLN A 441 -3.52 20.96 53.44
C GLN A 441 -2.95 20.08 52.31
N THR A 442 -1.64 19.86 52.28
CA THR A 442 -0.96 19.05 51.28
C THR A 442 0.11 18.18 51.92
N SER A 443 0.13 16.89 51.57
CA SER A 443 1.16 15.90 51.90
C SER A 443 1.97 15.64 50.63
N LEU A 444 3.23 16.05 50.57
CA LEU A 444 4.07 15.96 49.37
C LEU A 444 5.26 15.03 49.58
N LEU A 445 5.44 14.06 48.68
CA LEU A 445 6.66 13.26 48.55
C LEU A 445 7.30 13.46 47.18
N THR A 446 8.58 13.84 47.15
CA THR A 446 9.37 13.96 45.92
C THR A 446 10.50 12.93 45.86
N ASN A 447 10.51 12.07 44.84
CA ASN A 447 11.60 11.12 44.58
C ASN A 447 12.58 11.67 43.54
N HIS A 448 13.84 11.90 43.93
CA HIS A 448 14.99 12.12 43.04
C HIS A 448 15.90 10.88 42.92
N GLY A 449 15.66 9.85 43.75
CA GLY A 449 16.47 8.63 43.80
C GLY A 449 16.26 7.67 42.63
N THR A 450 17.05 6.60 42.61
CA THR A 450 16.95 5.52 41.63
C THR A 450 16.20 4.32 42.21
N VAL A 451 15.16 3.85 41.52
CA VAL A 451 14.34 2.68 41.88
C VAL A 451 14.48 1.60 40.81
N ASN A 452 15.12 0.49 41.16
CA ASN A 452 15.25 -0.70 40.33
C ASN A 452 14.26 -1.77 40.82
N ILE A 453 13.39 -2.25 39.94
CA ILE A 453 12.30 -3.19 40.25
C ILE A 453 12.54 -4.50 39.52
N TYR A 454 12.43 -5.62 40.23
CA TYR A 454 12.63 -6.98 39.69
C TYR A 454 11.47 -7.88 40.12
N GLY A 455 11.10 -8.84 39.27
CA GLY A 455 10.01 -9.78 39.57
C GLY A 455 8.60 -9.19 39.43
N ASN A 456 7.66 -9.66 40.25
CA ASN A 456 6.22 -9.51 39.99
C ASN A 456 5.45 -8.63 40.99
N ASN A 457 4.33 -8.08 40.50
CA ASN A 457 3.20 -7.55 41.28
C ASN A 457 3.60 -6.48 42.33
N ILE A 458 4.26 -5.41 41.86
CA ILE A 458 4.62 -4.24 42.68
C ILE A 458 3.89 -3.00 42.17
N LEU A 459 3.33 -2.24 43.11
CA LEU A 459 2.79 -0.91 42.92
C LEU A 459 3.83 0.13 43.36
N VAL A 460 4.28 0.98 42.45
CA VAL A 460 5.31 1.99 42.79
C VAL A 460 4.71 3.08 43.67
N VAL A 461 3.56 3.63 43.30
CA VAL A 461 2.83 4.62 44.10
C VAL A 461 1.41 4.13 44.39
N ASN A 462 1.09 3.92 45.67
CA ASN A 462 -0.27 3.75 46.14
C ASN A 462 -0.75 5.09 46.72
N SER A 463 -1.92 5.56 46.28
CA SER A 463 -2.58 6.75 46.81
C SER A 463 -3.92 6.39 47.43
N ASP A 464 -4.13 6.90 48.64
CA ASP A 464 -5.30 6.65 49.45
C ASP A 464 -5.61 7.85 50.37
N ASN A 465 -6.85 8.32 50.32
CA ASN A 465 -7.37 9.44 51.10
C ASN A 465 -8.19 9.03 52.34
N VAL A 466 -8.25 7.74 52.74
CA VAL A 466 -8.89 7.36 54.01
C VAL A 466 -8.34 8.21 55.16
N ALA A 467 -9.24 8.65 56.05
CA ALA A 467 -8.95 9.53 57.19
C ALA A 467 -8.30 10.89 56.85
N SER A 468 -8.30 11.31 55.58
CA SER A 468 -7.80 12.64 55.18
C SER A 468 -8.83 13.73 55.45
N ALA A 469 -8.38 14.95 55.79
CA ALA A 469 -9.28 16.08 56.00
C ALA A 469 -9.88 16.56 54.66
N SER A 470 -11.12 17.06 54.68
CA SER A 470 -11.80 17.55 53.47
C SER A 470 -10.99 18.63 52.74
N GLY A 471 -10.88 18.52 51.42
CA GLY A 471 -10.10 19.43 50.58
C GLY A 471 -8.58 19.20 50.61
N SER A 472 -8.08 18.22 51.37
CA SER A 472 -6.64 17.90 51.40
C SER A 472 -6.14 17.41 50.04
N LEU A 473 -4.82 17.46 49.84
CA LEU A 473 -4.14 16.91 48.66
C LEU A 473 -3.04 15.93 49.09
N MET A 474 -3.03 14.72 48.56
CA MET A 474 -1.82 13.88 48.54
C MET A 474 -1.11 14.06 47.21
N LYS A 475 0.21 14.29 47.26
CA LYS A 475 1.02 14.55 46.08
C LYS A 475 2.29 13.71 46.06
N PHE A 476 2.50 12.97 44.98
CA PHE A 476 3.78 12.35 44.65
C PHE A 476 4.36 12.94 43.37
N VAL A 477 5.67 13.19 43.38
CA VAL A 477 6.43 13.64 42.19
C VAL A 477 7.69 12.79 42.03
N ASN A 478 7.83 12.14 40.87
CA ASN A 478 9.09 11.51 40.46
C ASN A 478 9.93 12.47 39.61
N GLU A 479 11.05 12.92 40.14
CA GLU A 479 12.14 13.60 39.41
C GLU A 479 13.37 12.69 39.24
N GLY A 480 13.31 11.46 39.74
CA GLY A 480 14.35 10.42 39.67
C GLY A 480 14.09 9.38 38.57
N THR A 481 14.78 8.23 38.67
CA THR A 481 14.66 7.13 37.71
C THR A 481 14.00 5.92 38.36
N ILE A 482 12.94 5.41 37.73
CA ILE A 482 12.23 4.19 38.12
C ILE A 482 12.32 3.24 36.92
N THR A 483 12.83 2.03 37.12
CA THR A 483 13.01 1.04 36.05
C THR A 483 12.66 -0.36 36.52
N SER A 484 11.83 -1.08 35.75
CA SER A 484 11.57 -2.50 35.99
C SER A 484 12.27 -3.38 34.97
N TYR A 485 12.88 -4.45 35.47
CA TYR A 485 13.68 -5.40 34.69
C TYR A 485 12.99 -6.77 34.64
N THR A 486 13.17 -7.45 33.51
CA THR A 486 12.72 -8.84 33.31
C THR A 486 13.67 -9.86 33.92
N ASP A 487 14.93 -9.48 34.08
CA ASP A 487 15.97 -10.32 34.65
C ASP A 487 15.66 -10.65 36.12
N SER A 488 15.99 -11.87 36.54
CA SER A 488 15.85 -12.22 37.95
C SER A 488 16.96 -11.56 38.79
N LYS A 489 16.63 -11.20 40.02
CA LYS A 489 17.59 -10.71 41.02
C LYS A 489 17.40 -11.43 42.34
N GLU A 490 18.49 -11.87 42.94
CA GLU A 490 18.48 -12.37 44.31
C GLU A 490 18.58 -11.22 45.32
N PHE A 491 17.78 -11.30 46.38
CA PHE A 491 17.93 -10.47 47.58
C PHE A 491 19.01 -11.04 48.52
N ALA A 492 19.03 -12.36 48.64
CA ALA A 492 19.96 -13.18 49.41
C ALA A 492 19.98 -14.59 48.78
N PRO A 493 20.95 -15.46 49.10
CA PRO A 493 21.02 -16.81 48.52
C PRO A 493 19.71 -17.59 48.66
N GLY A 494 19.15 -18.04 47.55
CA GLY A 494 17.87 -18.77 47.51
C GLY A 494 16.62 -17.89 47.66
N LYS A 495 16.77 -16.56 47.64
CA LYS A 495 15.67 -15.57 47.68
C LYS A 495 15.66 -14.75 46.39
N GLY A 496 15.45 -15.45 45.28
CA GLY A 496 15.25 -14.87 43.95
C GLY A 496 13.92 -14.10 43.84
N SER A 497 13.86 -13.19 42.87
CA SER A 497 12.62 -12.58 42.41
C SER A 497 11.69 -13.62 41.76
N GLY A 498 10.40 -13.33 41.73
CA GLY A 498 9.46 -13.99 40.84
C GLY A 498 9.72 -13.65 39.36
N PRO A 499 8.85 -14.11 38.43
CA PRO A 499 8.91 -13.71 37.02
C PRO A 499 8.66 -12.21 36.88
N GLY A 500 9.39 -11.51 36.00
CA GLY A 500 9.23 -10.07 35.81
C GLY A 500 7.91 -9.71 35.13
N GLN A 501 6.87 -9.24 35.85
CA GLN A 501 5.55 -8.88 35.28
C GLN A 501 4.70 -7.98 36.21
N ASN A 502 3.65 -7.35 35.68
CA ASN A 502 2.62 -6.65 36.48
C ASN A 502 3.18 -5.53 37.37
N ILE A 503 4.02 -4.66 36.82
CA ILE A 503 4.56 -3.49 37.56
C ILE A 503 3.72 -2.26 37.24
N VAL A 504 3.25 -1.56 38.28
CA VAL A 504 2.32 -0.44 38.14
C VAL A 504 2.96 0.82 38.68
N PHE A 505 3.11 1.88 37.88
CA PHE A 505 3.70 3.13 38.38
C PHE A 505 2.77 3.80 39.42
N ALA A 506 1.46 3.84 39.17
CA ALA A 506 0.53 4.56 40.03
C ALA A 506 -0.84 3.89 40.12
N GLY A 507 -1.41 3.85 41.32
CA GLY A 507 -2.73 3.28 41.59
C GLY A 507 -3.53 4.16 42.54
N PHE A 508 -4.74 4.53 42.13
CA PHE A 508 -5.72 5.23 42.98
C PHE A 508 -6.69 4.20 43.55
N THR A 509 -6.69 4.02 44.87
CA THR A 509 -7.27 2.82 45.50
C THR A 509 -8.48 3.06 46.41
N TYR A 510 -8.68 4.28 46.88
CA TYR A 510 -9.84 4.67 47.69
C TYR A 510 -10.39 6.04 47.29
N GLY A 511 -11.58 6.39 47.78
CA GLY A 511 -12.15 7.73 47.68
C GLY A 511 -12.76 8.18 49.00
N ALA A 512 -12.36 9.37 49.44
CA ALA A 512 -12.85 10.17 50.56
C ALA A 512 -12.76 11.66 50.14
N SER A 513 -13.09 12.64 50.99
CA SER A 513 -13.22 14.06 50.61
C SER A 513 -11.93 14.85 50.30
N ALA A 514 -10.84 14.18 49.91
CA ALA A 514 -9.54 14.77 49.55
C ALA A 514 -9.09 14.38 48.12
N SER A 515 -8.26 15.19 47.48
CA SER A 515 -7.77 15.01 46.11
C SER A 515 -6.42 14.27 46.04
N GLU A 516 -6.14 13.66 44.89
CA GLU A 516 -4.97 12.81 44.66
C GLU A 516 -4.16 13.31 43.45
N HIS A 517 -2.83 13.40 43.55
CA HIS A 517 -1.95 13.86 42.46
C HIS A 517 -0.68 13.00 42.37
N ILE A 518 -0.50 12.30 41.25
CA ILE A 518 0.70 11.49 41.00
C ILE A 518 1.34 11.92 39.67
N GLU A 519 2.57 12.43 39.75
CA GLU A 519 3.29 13.07 38.66
C GLU A 519 4.63 12.39 38.38
N ASN A 520 4.85 11.99 37.12
CA ASN A 520 6.20 11.78 36.59
C ASN A 520 6.71 13.15 36.12
N GLY A 521 7.51 13.78 36.98
CA GLY A 521 8.02 15.15 36.84
C GLY A 521 9.00 15.33 35.69
N THR A 522 9.56 16.52 35.53
CA THR A 522 10.22 16.92 34.28
C THR A 522 11.54 16.17 34.03
N ASN A 523 12.29 15.85 35.09
CA ASN A 523 13.49 15.02 35.02
C ASN A 523 13.17 13.52 35.24
N GLY A 524 11.92 13.21 35.60
CA GLY A 524 11.43 11.88 35.93
C GLY A 524 11.53 10.90 34.77
N LYS A 525 11.95 9.68 35.07
CA LYS A 525 12.00 8.56 34.12
C LYS A 525 11.27 7.35 34.70
N VAL A 526 10.32 6.82 33.94
CA VAL A 526 9.65 5.54 34.21
C VAL A 526 9.86 4.63 33.00
N ILE A 527 10.58 3.53 33.18
CA ILE A 527 10.94 2.62 32.08
C ILE A 527 10.62 1.18 32.50
N PHE A 528 9.61 0.56 31.91
CA PHE A 528 9.20 -0.80 32.28
C PHE A 528 9.47 -1.80 31.16
N TYR A 529 10.37 -2.76 31.40
CA TYR A 529 10.65 -3.88 30.49
C TYR A 529 9.76 -5.10 30.76
N THR A 530 9.10 -5.14 31.91
CA THR A 530 8.22 -6.24 32.36
C THR A 530 6.89 -6.27 31.59
N PRO A 531 6.39 -7.42 31.12
CA PRO A 531 5.04 -7.57 30.56
C PRO A 531 3.93 -7.20 31.53
N GLY A 532 2.76 -6.83 31.01
CA GLY A 532 1.59 -6.52 31.82
C GLY A 532 1.78 -5.29 32.72
N SER A 533 2.72 -4.40 32.39
CA SER A 533 3.02 -3.23 33.22
C SER A 533 2.07 -2.08 32.92
N ALA A 534 1.78 -1.25 33.93
CA ALA A 534 0.86 -0.14 33.80
C ALA A 534 1.46 1.20 34.26
N GLY A 535 1.09 2.29 33.60
CA GLY A 535 1.35 3.65 34.07
C GLY A 535 0.42 3.99 35.24
N TRP A 536 -0.81 4.40 34.94
CA TRP A 536 -1.82 4.74 35.94
C TRP A 536 -3.03 3.79 35.90
N MET A 537 -3.38 3.23 37.05
CA MET A 537 -4.59 2.41 37.24
C MET A 537 -5.62 3.12 38.13
N TYR A 538 -6.79 3.38 37.56
CA TYR A 538 -7.96 3.88 38.28
C TYR A 538 -8.77 2.69 38.82
N SER A 539 -8.69 2.40 40.12
CA SER A 539 -9.30 1.21 40.75
C SER A 539 -9.85 1.49 42.18
N PRO A 540 -10.60 2.57 42.41
CA PRO A 540 -11.02 2.97 43.76
C PRO A 540 -12.15 2.10 44.34
N ALA A 541 -12.06 1.80 45.64
CA ALA A 541 -13.07 1.00 46.34
C ALA A 541 -14.29 1.78 46.87
N SER A 542 -14.16 3.08 47.20
CA SER A 542 -15.22 3.91 47.82
C SER A 542 -15.65 5.08 46.93
N SER A 543 -16.95 5.40 46.93
CA SER A 543 -17.61 6.29 45.97
C SER A 543 -17.66 7.74 46.48
N ASP A 544 -16.57 8.47 46.23
CA ASP A 544 -16.50 9.91 46.48
C ASP A 544 -16.14 10.71 45.24
N GLN A 545 -16.47 12.00 45.26
CA GLN A 545 -16.25 12.98 44.19
C GLN A 545 -14.78 13.43 44.12
N VAL A 546 -13.88 12.46 43.96
CA VAL A 546 -12.43 12.63 44.14
C VAL A 546 -11.74 12.98 42.84
N LYS A 547 -11.16 14.19 42.79
CA LYS A 547 -10.24 14.56 41.71
C LYS A 547 -8.95 13.74 41.81
N ARG A 548 -8.66 12.99 40.74
CA ARG A 548 -7.51 12.08 40.62
C ARG A 548 -6.64 12.45 39.43
N THR A 549 -5.56 13.17 39.73
CA THR A 549 -4.69 13.79 38.74
C THR A 549 -3.49 12.90 38.40
N SER A 550 -3.39 12.51 37.14
CA SER A 550 -2.28 11.71 36.58
C SER A 550 -1.46 12.58 35.64
N ILE A 551 -0.18 12.85 35.93
CA ILE A 551 0.64 13.76 35.11
C ILE A 551 1.89 13.06 34.57
N ASN A 552 2.13 13.19 33.25
CA ASN A 552 3.42 12.85 32.62
C ASN A 552 4.08 14.11 32.05
N ARG A 553 5.19 14.55 32.63
CA ARG A 553 6.11 15.57 32.09
C ARG A 553 7.47 14.99 31.68
N GLY A 554 7.86 13.88 32.30
CA GLY A 554 9.12 13.22 32.08
C GLY A 554 9.07 12.17 30.95
N VAL A 555 9.99 11.22 31.01
CA VAL A 555 10.02 10.06 30.12
C VAL A 555 9.18 8.94 30.71
N MET A 556 8.24 8.38 29.93
CA MET A 556 7.56 7.13 30.25
C MET A 556 7.61 6.17 29.05
N LYS A 557 8.23 5.00 29.24
CA LYS A 557 8.42 3.97 28.20
C LYS A 557 7.98 2.59 28.70
N LEU A 558 7.09 1.93 27.97
CA LEU A 558 6.59 0.59 28.28
C LEU A 558 7.01 -0.39 27.17
N TYR A 559 8.01 -1.23 27.43
CA TYR A 559 8.58 -2.19 26.48
C TYR A 559 8.01 -3.60 26.58
N GLY A 560 7.38 -3.97 27.71
CA GLY A 560 6.78 -5.29 27.86
C GLY A 560 5.45 -5.41 27.10
N LYS A 561 5.14 -6.61 26.60
CA LYS A 561 3.86 -6.92 25.94
C LYS A 561 2.66 -6.77 26.87
N ASN A 562 1.47 -6.56 26.33
CA ASN A 562 0.22 -6.36 27.10
C ASN A 562 0.33 -5.24 28.15
N SER A 563 1.15 -4.20 27.89
CA SER A 563 1.30 -3.05 28.78
C SER A 563 0.20 -2.01 28.58
N MET A 564 -0.04 -1.17 29.59
CA MET A 564 -1.12 -0.19 29.60
C MET A 564 -0.67 1.19 30.12
N GLY A 565 -0.74 2.25 29.32
CA GLY A 565 -0.40 3.60 29.81
C GLY A 565 -1.37 4.10 30.89
N VAL A 566 -2.67 4.12 30.59
CA VAL A 566 -3.74 4.44 31.56
C VAL A 566 -4.88 3.42 31.47
N GLY A 567 -5.31 2.88 32.61
CA GLY A 567 -6.31 1.82 32.68
C GLY A 567 -7.42 2.01 33.71
N THR A 568 -8.59 1.47 33.39
CA THR A 568 -9.73 1.25 34.30
C THR A 568 -10.00 -0.24 34.46
N ASN A 569 -10.51 -0.67 35.61
CA ASN A 569 -10.89 -2.06 35.88
C ASN A 569 -12.35 -2.18 36.36
N GLU A 570 -12.77 -3.39 36.74
CA GLU A 570 -14.11 -3.72 37.24
C GLU A 570 -14.52 -3.06 38.57
N ARG A 571 -13.61 -2.33 39.22
CA ARG A 571 -13.92 -1.50 40.41
C ARG A 571 -14.18 -0.04 40.05
N THR A 572 -13.73 0.43 38.88
CA THR A 572 -13.94 1.81 38.44
C THR A 572 -15.43 2.07 38.22
N ARG A 573 -15.99 3.13 38.82
CA ARG A 573 -17.37 3.55 38.57
C ARG A 573 -17.43 4.84 37.74
N VAL A 574 -18.62 5.16 37.27
CA VAL A 574 -18.88 6.31 36.37
C VAL A 574 -18.43 7.66 36.96
N ASN A 575 -18.46 7.81 38.29
CA ASN A 575 -18.02 9.02 38.98
C ASN A 575 -16.50 9.10 39.11
N ASP A 576 -15.82 7.97 39.32
CA ASP A 576 -14.36 7.92 39.48
C ASP A 576 -13.65 8.35 38.20
N ILE A 577 -14.17 7.91 37.06
CA ILE A 577 -13.64 8.29 35.75
C ILE A 577 -14.08 9.71 35.35
N ALA A 578 -15.27 10.19 35.76
CA ALA A 578 -15.69 11.58 35.51
C ALA A 578 -14.74 12.61 36.16
N TYR A 579 -14.27 12.33 37.39
CA TYR A 579 -13.30 13.18 38.10
C TYR A 579 -11.83 12.91 37.76
N ALA A 580 -11.51 11.94 36.90
CA ALA A 580 -10.15 11.67 36.45
C ALA A 580 -9.59 12.87 35.66
N ASP A 581 -8.42 13.36 36.08
CA ASP A 581 -7.72 14.50 35.47
C ASP A 581 -6.39 14.00 34.88
N ILE A 582 -6.43 13.56 33.62
CA ILE A 582 -5.30 12.90 32.96
C ILE A 582 -4.56 13.95 32.12
N GLN A 583 -3.30 14.21 32.45
CA GLN A 583 -2.49 15.28 31.87
C GLN A 583 -1.16 14.72 31.35
N LEU A 584 -1.23 14.04 30.20
CA LEU A 584 -0.07 13.48 29.49
C LEU A 584 0.57 14.58 28.63
N ILE A 585 1.46 15.37 29.23
CA ILE A 585 2.11 16.51 28.55
C ILE A 585 3.20 15.98 27.61
N THR A 586 4.04 15.07 28.10
CA THR A 586 4.91 14.21 27.28
C THR A 586 4.21 12.88 26.96
N PRO A 587 4.53 12.24 25.81
CA PRO A 587 3.89 10.99 25.43
C PRO A 587 4.22 9.86 26.41
N ILE A 588 3.26 8.97 26.63
CA ILE A 588 3.57 7.59 27.03
C ILE A 588 4.01 6.85 25.76
N GLU A 589 5.22 6.32 25.75
CA GLU A 589 5.76 5.53 24.64
C GLU A 589 5.46 4.04 24.86
N ILE A 590 4.65 3.47 23.97
CA ILE A 590 4.33 2.03 23.90
C ILE A 590 5.27 1.37 22.89
N LEU A 591 6.12 0.48 23.40
CA LEU A 591 7.26 -0.11 22.70
C LEU A 591 7.25 -1.65 22.74
N GLY A 592 6.23 -2.26 23.36
CA GLY A 592 5.94 -3.69 23.30
C GLY A 592 4.68 -3.98 22.49
N ASP A 593 4.57 -5.21 21.99
CA ASP A 593 3.40 -5.65 21.21
C ASP A 593 2.13 -5.74 22.06
N GLN A 594 0.99 -5.79 21.38
CA GLN A 594 -0.32 -6.06 21.96
C GLN A 594 -0.58 -5.18 23.20
N SER A 595 -0.22 -3.90 23.13
CA SER A 595 -0.22 -2.97 24.28
C SER A 595 -1.11 -1.76 24.01
N VAL A 596 -1.56 -1.07 25.06
CA VAL A 596 -2.52 0.05 24.94
C VAL A 596 -1.98 1.33 25.58
N GLY A 597 -2.06 2.45 24.87
CA GLY A 597 -1.78 3.76 25.46
C GLY A 597 -2.78 4.14 26.55
N ALA A 598 -4.07 4.05 26.28
CA ALA A 598 -5.10 4.04 27.32
C ALA A 598 -6.32 3.18 26.97
N SER A 599 -6.87 2.47 27.97
CA SER A 599 -8.09 1.65 27.80
C SER A 599 -9.14 2.01 28.83
N ILE A 600 -10.21 2.69 28.38
CA ILE A 600 -11.31 3.14 29.23
C ILE A 600 -12.53 2.24 29.02
N LYS A 601 -12.85 1.43 30.04
CA LYS A 601 -13.90 0.41 29.99
C LYS A 601 -15.26 0.83 30.56
N ILE A 602 -15.39 2.10 30.99
CA ILE A 602 -16.58 2.63 31.63
C ILE A 602 -16.85 4.09 31.22
N GLN A 603 -18.12 4.42 31.01
CA GLN A 603 -18.57 5.75 30.63
C GLN A 603 -18.53 6.74 31.82
N PRO A 604 -17.97 7.96 31.69
CA PRO A 604 -18.04 8.99 32.73
C PRO A 604 -19.46 9.51 32.94
N SER A 605 -19.85 9.75 34.19
CA SER A 605 -21.05 10.53 34.54
C SER A 605 -20.84 12.02 34.26
N THR A 606 -21.91 12.81 34.28
CA THR A 606 -21.92 14.23 33.92
C THR A 606 -21.67 15.17 35.10
N ILE A 607 -21.11 14.67 36.20
CA ILE A 607 -20.93 15.44 37.44
C ILE A 607 -19.61 16.22 37.49
N SER A 608 -18.70 15.98 36.53
CA SER A 608 -17.42 16.66 36.40
C SER A 608 -16.94 16.62 34.95
N ASP A 609 -16.28 17.70 34.52
CA ASP A 609 -15.67 17.81 33.20
C ASP A 609 -14.18 17.41 33.18
N ASN A 610 -13.59 16.96 34.29
CA ASN A 610 -12.15 16.63 34.37
C ASN A 610 -11.74 15.63 33.27
N PHE A 611 -12.55 14.59 33.04
CA PHE A 611 -12.30 13.61 31.99
C PHE A 611 -12.29 14.24 30.58
N ILE A 612 -13.27 15.11 30.29
CA ILE A 612 -13.44 15.78 29.00
C ILE A 612 -12.32 16.80 28.74
N ASN A 613 -11.78 17.38 29.82
CA ASN A 613 -10.66 18.34 29.79
C ASN A 613 -9.28 17.69 29.89
N SER A 614 -9.20 16.36 29.95
CA SER A 614 -7.95 15.61 30.00
C SER A 614 -7.15 15.71 28.68
N MET A 615 -5.82 15.72 28.81
CA MET A 615 -4.85 15.73 27.71
C MET A 615 -4.26 14.32 27.52
N TRP A 616 -4.51 13.74 26.35
CA TRP A 616 -4.04 12.42 25.97
C TRP A 616 -2.85 12.53 25.01
N ASN A 617 -1.71 11.92 25.33
CA ASN A 617 -0.51 11.94 24.50
C ASN A 617 0.14 10.55 24.50
N ILE A 618 0.01 9.85 23.38
CA ILE A 618 0.45 8.47 23.22
C ILE A 618 1.32 8.37 21.98
N GLN A 619 2.45 7.68 22.10
CA GLN A 619 3.27 7.25 20.96
C GLN A 619 3.28 5.73 20.90
N LEU A 620 2.97 5.15 19.74
CA LEU A 620 3.28 3.74 19.46
C LEU A 620 4.58 3.69 18.64
N GLY A 621 5.48 2.77 18.97
CA GLY A 621 6.79 2.67 18.33
C GLY A 621 7.75 3.79 18.73
N GLY A 622 8.89 3.86 18.04
CA GLY A 622 10.05 4.64 18.44
C GLY A 622 11.14 3.81 19.11
N LEU A 623 11.32 2.56 18.68
CA LEU A 623 12.44 1.68 19.06
C LEU A 623 13.81 2.24 18.60
N ASN A 624 13.82 3.21 17.68
CA ASN A 624 15.01 3.90 17.16
C ASN A 624 16.05 2.95 16.53
N GLY A 625 15.59 1.92 15.82
CA GLY A 625 16.44 0.92 15.17
C GLY A 625 16.94 -0.20 16.09
N ASN A 626 16.59 -0.17 17.38
CA ASN A 626 16.76 -1.31 18.28
C ASN A 626 15.63 -2.31 18.07
N ASN A 627 15.85 -3.55 18.49
CA ASN A 627 14.78 -4.53 18.63
C ASN A 627 14.07 -4.36 19.98
N GLN A 628 12.79 -4.74 20.04
CA GLN A 628 12.09 -5.03 21.28
C GLN A 628 12.85 -6.09 22.10
N PRO A 629 12.75 -6.05 23.44
CA PRO A 629 13.13 -7.19 24.26
C PRO A 629 12.20 -8.38 23.99
N THR A 630 12.65 -9.60 24.32
CA THR A 630 11.81 -10.82 24.21
C THR A 630 10.53 -10.72 25.04
N SER A 631 10.50 -9.90 26.08
CA SER A 631 9.30 -9.60 26.87
C SER A 631 8.28 -8.71 26.17
N GLY A 632 8.67 -7.98 25.12
CA GLY A 632 7.80 -7.17 24.29
C GLY A 632 7.21 -7.95 23.10
N ASN A 633 8.03 -8.84 22.53
CA ASN A 633 7.81 -9.38 21.18
C ASN A 633 6.91 -10.62 21.15
N GLU A 634 5.60 -10.44 21.05
CA GLU A 634 4.61 -11.50 20.89
C GLU A 634 3.32 -10.95 20.29
N ILE A 635 2.77 -11.66 19.30
CA ILE A 635 1.50 -11.35 18.63
C ILE A 635 0.51 -12.52 18.74
N PHE A 636 -0.78 -12.23 18.64
CA PHE A 636 -1.83 -13.23 18.51
C PHE A 636 -2.10 -13.52 17.03
N ASP A 637 -1.92 -14.77 16.60
CA ASP A 637 -2.32 -15.20 15.26
C ASP A 637 -3.79 -15.61 15.26
N THR A 638 -4.62 -14.85 14.54
CA THR A 638 -6.06 -15.12 14.43
C THR A 638 -6.38 -16.33 13.56
N LYS A 639 -5.45 -16.84 12.75
CA LYS A 639 -5.66 -18.05 11.93
C LYS A 639 -5.61 -19.30 12.80
N ASP A 640 -4.58 -19.38 13.62
CA ASP A 640 -4.29 -20.55 14.45
C ASP A 640 -4.85 -20.39 15.88
N SER A 641 -5.32 -19.19 16.23
CA SER A 641 -5.77 -18.79 17.59
C SER A 641 -4.70 -19.01 18.66
N THR A 642 -3.43 -18.76 18.31
CA THR A 642 -2.26 -18.96 19.19
C THR A 642 -1.42 -17.70 19.35
N LEU A 643 -0.62 -17.65 20.42
CA LEU A 643 0.41 -16.63 20.60
C LEU A 643 1.72 -17.10 19.97
N LYS A 644 2.41 -16.21 19.27
CA LYS A 644 3.71 -16.48 18.65
C LYS A 644 4.63 -15.24 18.71
N PRO A 645 5.95 -15.39 18.57
CA PRO A 645 6.86 -14.25 18.46
C PRO A 645 6.44 -13.32 17.30
N GLY A 646 6.42 -12.02 17.59
CA GLY A 646 6.28 -10.97 16.57
C GLY A 646 7.60 -10.72 15.82
N ASN A 647 7.59 -9.68 15.01
CA ASN A 647 8.77 -9.06 14.44
C ASN A 647 9.39 -8.11 15.47
N ALA A 648 10.50 -8.53 16.07
CA ALA A 648 11.16 -7.76 17.12
C ALA A 648 11.64 -6.36 16.69
N SER A 649 11.72 -6.03 15.40
CA SER A 649 12.03 -4.67 14.92
C SER A 649 10.78 -3.80 14.70
N LYS A 650 9.60 -4.28 15.10
CA LYS A 650 8.31 -3.60 14.98
C LYS A 650 7.61 -3.49 16.32
N VAL A 651 6.54 -2.70 16.40
CA VAL A 651 5.51 -2.71 17.47
C VAL A 651 4.19 -3.10 16.84
N GLU A 652 3.66 -4.25 17.23
CA GLU A 652 2.56 -4.93 16.54
C GLU A 652 1.29 -5.04 17.38
N GLN A 653 0.13 -4.99 16.71
CA GLN A 653 -1.20 -5.24 17.31
C GLN A 653 -1.53 -4.33 18.52
N SER A 654 -0.89 -3.17 18.63
CA SER A 654 -1.07 -2.22 19.74
C SER A 654 -2.14 -1.17 19.43
N ILE A 655 -2.69 -0.54 20.47
CA ILE A 655 -3.73 0.49 20.35
C ILE A 655 -3.31 1.78 21.05
N GLY A 656 -3.47 2.94 20.39
CA GLY A 656 -3.19 4.25 20.98
C GLY A 656 -4.19 4.58 22.09
N LEU A 657 -5.44 4.85 21.71
CA LEU A 657 -6.56 5.01 22.65
C LEU A 657 -7.67 4.00 22.34
N ASN A 658 -8.16 3.32 23.37
CA ASN A 658 -9.23 2.34 23.32
C ASN A 658 -10.40 2.77 24.22
N PHE A 659 -11.58 2.93 23.63
CA PHE A 659 -12.82 3.24 24.34
C PHE A 659 -13.84 2.13 24.13
N ASP A 660 -14.17 1.44 25.22
CA ASP A 660 -14.99 0.23 25.15
C ASP A 660 -15.82 0.08 26.44
N PHE A 661 -16.92 0.83 26.55
CA PHE A 661 -17.77 0.97 27.74
C PHE A 661 -18.61 -0.29 28.01
N THR A 662 -17.94 -1.42 28.16
CA THR A 662 -18.50 -2.74 28.46
C THR A 662 -18.88 -2.90 29.93
N HIS A 663 -18.39 -2.05 30.83
CA HIS A 663 -18.73 -2.15 32.25
C HIS A 663 -20.24 -1.92 32.48
N PRO A 664 -20.96 -2.80 33.22
CA PRO A 664 -22.42 -2.74 33.36
C PRO A 664 -22.95 -1.38 33.86
N SER A 665 -22.21 -0.73 34.76
CA SER A 665 -22.59 0.58 35.32
C SER A 665 -22.55 1.74 34.32
N SER A 666 -22.06 1.54 33.09
CA SER A 666 -22.01 2.60 32.06
C SER A 666 -23.41 3.13 31.69
N GLY A 667 -24.44 2.29 31.81
CA GLY A 667 -25.82 2.65 31.46
C GLY A 667 -26.00 2.90 29.97
N ALA A 668 -26.99 3.73 29.61
CA ALA A 668 -27.19 4.15 28.22
C ALA A 668 -26.02 5.03 27.73
N LEU A 669 -25.54 4.74 26.51
CA LEU A 669 -24.44 5.47 25.89
C LEU A 669 -24.86 6.91 25.53
N ARG A 670 -24.07 7.89 25.97
CA ARG A 670 -24.16 9.32 25.65
C ARG A 670 -22.99 9.71 24.76
N ASN A 671 -23.12 10.80 24.01
CA ASN A 671 -21.98 11.38 23.29
C ASN A 671 -20.98 11.97 24.29
N ILE A 672 -19.74 11.48 24.29
CA ILE A 672 -18.65 12.02 25.13
C ILE A 672 -17.65 12.77 24.24
N GLU A 673 -17.33 14.01 24.60
CA GLU A 673 -16.40 14.84 23.83
C GLU A 673 -14.94 14.58 24.21
N MET A 674 -14.07 14.51 23.20
CA MET A 674 -12.62 14.39 23.33
C MET A 674 -11.96 15.62 22.68
N LYS A 675 -11.37 16.50 23.49
CA LYS A 675 -10.93 17.85 23.05
C LYS A 675 -9.41 17.97 22.83
N LYS A 676 -8.59 17.20 23.55
CA LYS A 676 -7.12 17.26 23.53
C LYS A 676 -6.51 15.85 23.41
N TYR A 677 -6.19 15.42 22.19
CA TYR A 677 -5.65 14.08 21.96
C TYR A 677 -4.53 14.09 20.90
N LYS A 678 -3.39 13.53 21.25
CA LYS A 678 -2.24 13.35 20.37
C LYS A 678 -1.85 11.87 20.32
N ILE A 679 -1.99 11.26 19.16
CA ILE A 679 -1.58 9.87 18.93
C ILE A 679 -0.62 9.84 17.75
N VAL A 680 0.59 9.32 17.97
CA VAL A 680 1.63 9.21 16.95
C VAL A 680 2.02 7.76 16.79
N LEU A 681 1.75 7.18 15.63
CA LEU A 681 2.37 5.94 15.19
C LEU A 681 3.67 6.30 14.45
N LYS A 682 4.67 5.43 14.58
CA LYS A 682 6.02 5.57 14.01
C LYS A 682 6.23 4.53 12.89
N SER A 683 7.29 4.70 12.11
CA SER A 683 7.64 3.82 10.98
C SER A 683 7.88 2.35 11.36
N ASP A 684 8.18 2.09 12.62
CA ASP A 684 8.32 0.77 13.23
C ASP A 684 7.00 0.20 13.78
N VAL A 685 5.85 0.85 13.60
CA VAL A 685 4.55 0.28 13.99
C VAL A 685 3.96 -0.56 12.86
N ASP A 686 3.37 -1.72 13.20
CA ASP A 686 2.64 -2.57 12.26
C ASP A 686 1.29 -3.05 12.84
N ASN A 687 0.30 -3.29 11.98
CA ASN A 687 -1.04 -3.85 12.30
C ASN A 687 -1.73 -3.27 13.55
N SER A 688 -1.47 -2.00 13.87
CA SER A 688 -1.89 -1.33 15.10
C SER A 688 -2.99 -0.29 14.82
N THR A 689 -3.59 0.28 15.86
CA THR A 689 -4.70 1.25 15.72
C THR A 689 -4.44 2.50 16.53
N ALA A 690 -4.52 3.68 15.92
CA ALA A 690 -4.32 4.94 16.64
C ALA A 690 -5.50 5.23 17.59
N PHE A 691 -6.74 5.12 17.11
CA PHE A 691 -7.94 5.34 17.92
C PHE A 691 -9.02 4.27 17.64
N ARG A 692 -9.46 3.56 18.68
CA ARG A 692 -10.50 2.51 18.61
C ARG A 692 -11.72 2.87 19.46
N VAL A 693 -12.91 2.64 18.89
CA VAL A 693 -14.23 2.74 19.52
C VAL A 693 -14.94 1.39 19.39
N GLY A 694 -14.97 0.60 20.47
CA GLY A 694 -15.66 -0.69 20.54
C GLY A 694 -17.13 -0.54 20.93
N LYS A 695 -17.39 -0.27 22.22
CA LYS A 695 -18.72 0.09 22.75
C LYS A 695 -18.71 1.49 23.34
N ALA A 696 -18.73 2.53 22.52
CA ALA A 696 -18.86 3.91 22.99
C ALA A 696 -19.47 4.83 21.93
N ASN A 697 -19.97 5.99 22.36
CA ASN A 697 -20.42 7.08 21.49
C ASN A 697 -19.55 8.32 21.78
N LEU A 698 -18.64 8.66 20.88
CA LEU A 698 -17.62 9.69 21.09
C LEU A 698 -17.63 10.75 19.98
N GLU A 699 -17.33 11.99 20.36
CA GLU A 699 -17.02 13.07 19.43
C GLU A 699 -15.59 13.59 19.63
N LEU A 700 -14.74 13.35 18.64
CA LEU A 700 -13.37 13.86 18.58
C LEU A 700 -13.38 15.29 18.00
N LYS A 701 -13.04 16.30 18.81
CA LYS A 701 -13.02 17.71 18.42
C LYS A 701 -11.59 18.23 18.26
N GLU A 702 -11.30 18.89 17.15
CA GLU A 702 -9.99 19.52 16.89
C GLU A 702 -9.86 20.94 17.47
N ALA A 703 -10.56 21.22 18.58
CA ALA A 703 -10.67 22.54 19.19
C ALA A 703 -9.33 23.09 19.74
N ASP A 704 -8.42 22.22 20.16
CA ASP A 704 -7.08 22.58 20.63
C ASP A 704 -6.03 22.26 19.56
N PRO A 705 -5.05 23.14 19.26
CA PRO A 705 -3.98 22.87 18.29
C PRO A 705 -3.09 21.68 18.65
N PHE A 706 -3.03 21.27 19.92
CA PHE A 706 -2.34 20.05 20.38
C PHE A 706 -2.89 18.78 19.69
N THR A 707 -4.18 18.78 19.35
CA THR A 707 -4.87 17.61 18.82
C THR A 707 -4.30 17.19 17.46
N GLN A 708 -3.91 15.91 17.35
CA GLN A 708 -3.27 15.31 16.18
C GLN A 708 -3.40 13.78 16.19
N ILE A 709 -3.61 13.17 15.02
CA ILE A 709 -3.35 11.74 14.80
C ILE A 709 -2.39 11.61 13.61
N LYS A 710 -1.22 11.03 13.85
CA LYS A 710 -0.21 10.78 12.81
C LYS A 710 -0.05 9.28 12.60
N LEU A 711 -0.28 8.85 11.36
CA LEU A 711 -0.01 7.49 10.91
C LEU A 711 1.33 7.41 10.18
N ASP A 712 2.11 6.41 10.56
CA ASP A 712 3.36 5.97 9.94
C ASP A 712 3.40 4.44 10.11
N GLY A 713 4.38 3.76 9.54
CA GLY A 713 4.47 2.30 9.57
C GLY A 713 3.49 1.64 8.59
N SER A 714 3.09 0.39 8.87
CA SER A 714 2.32 -0.47 7.93
C SER A 714 1.05 -1.05 8.58
N ASN A 715 0.08 -1.44 7.76
CA ASN A 715 -1.19 -2.10 8.14
C ASN A 715 -1.98 -1.41 9.27
N ASN A 716 -1.70 -0.14 9.52
CA ASN A 716 -2.20 0.60 10.68
C ASN A 716 -3.55 1.24 10.37
N LYS A 717 -4.39 1.38 11.40
CA LYS A 717 -5.71 2.01 11.31
C LYS A 717 -5.71 3.36 12.03
N GLY A 718 -6.19 4.41 11.38
CA GLY A 718 -6.37 5.73 11.97
C GLY A 718 -7.51 5.75 12.98
N LEU A 719 -8.73 5.78 12.45
CA LEU A 719 -9.96 5.71 13.23
C LEU A 719 -10.67 4.39 12.95
N LEU A 720 -10.95 3.62 14.01
CA LEU A 720 -11.73 2.39 13.94
C LEU A 720 -12.97 2.46 14.84
N ALA A 721 -14.13 2.13 14.27
CA ALA A 721 -15.34 1.77 15.01
C ALA A 721 -15.67 0.28 14.73
N ASP A 722 -15.67 -0.59 15.74
CA ASP A 722 -15.69 -2.05 15.54
C ASP A 722 -16.69 -2.85 16.40
N GLY A 723 -17.74 -2.20 16.90
CA GLY A 723 -18.86 -2.85 17.58
C GLY A 723 -20.22 -2.26 17.19
N THR A 724 -21.30 -3.00 17.41
CA THR A 724 -22.67 -2.62 17.00
C THR A 724 -23.19 -1.33 17.64
N ASP A 725 -22.66 -1.01 18.82
CA ASP A 725 -22.97 0.20 19.58
C ASP A 725 -21.92 1.31 19.36
N ALA A 726 -20.88 1.07 18.54
CA ALA A 726 -19.81 2.04 18.28
C ALA A 726 -20.32 3.21 17.44
N LYS A 727 -20.16 4.43 17.96
CA LYS A 727 -20.42 5.67 17.24
C LYS A 727 -19.24 6.61 17.44
N LEU A 728 -18.58 6.94 16.34
CA LEU A 728 -17.42 7.82 16.30
C LEU A 728 -17.72 9.01 15.41
N ILE A 729 -17.80 10.19 16.01
CA ILE A 729 -17.92 11.47 15.30
C ILE A 729 -16.55 12.13 15.27
N TYR A 730 -16.04 12.44 14.09
CA TYR A 730 -14.80 13.18 13.90
C TYR A 730 -15.13 14.59 13.39
N ASN A 731 -14.94 15.57 14.29
CA ASN A 731 -15.20 16.98 14.05
C ASN A 731 -13.89 17.67 13.62
N ASN A 732 -13.54 17.44 12.35
CA ASN A 732 -12.23 17.64 11.73
C ASN A 732 -11.98 19.05 11.20
N THR A 733 -12.17 20.07 12.05
CA THR A 733 -12.06 21.49 11.66
C THR A 733 -10.68 21.93 11.18
N ARG A 734 -9.61 21.18 11.49
CA ARG A 734 -8.21 21.45 11.08
C ARG A 734 -7.61 20.36 10.19
N ASN A 735 -8.24 19.18 10.11
CA ASN A 735 -7.72 17.96 9.48
C ASN A 735 -6.37 17.54 10.07
N ALA A 736 -6.38 17.18 11.36
CA ALA A 736 -5.20 16.78 12.12
C ALA A 736 -4.94 15.26 12.15
N LEU A 737 -5.85 14.44 11.59
CA LEU A 737 -5.54 13.07 11.15
C LEU A 737 -4.74 13.12 9.85
N THR A 738 -3.58 12.45 9.84
CA THR A 738 -2.55 12.58 8.80
C THR A 738 -1.87 11.24 8.51
N LEU A 739 -1.43 11.05 7.27
CA LEU A 739 -0.61 9.92 6.84
C LEU A 739 0.76 10.44 6.42
N ASP A 740 1.78 10.06 7.18
CA ASP A 740 3.16 10.54 7.05
C ASP A 740 4.12 9.44 6.59
N GLY A 741 3.81 8.18 6.86
CA GLY A 741 4.60 7.04 6.42
C GLY A 741 4.32 6.63 4.97
N GLU A 742 5.28 5.92 4.37
CA GLU A 742 5.14 5.27 3.06
C GLU A 742 4.89 3.75 3.17
N GLY A 743 4.56 3.24 4.36
CA GLY A 743 4.34 1.82 4.60
C GLY A 743 3.01 1.29 4.05
N ASP A 744 3.00 0.00 3.75
CA ASP A 744 1.91 -0.66 3.02
C ASP A 744 0.70 -0.96 3.92
N GLY A 745 -0.50 -1.03 3.37
CA GLY A 745 -1.71 -1.55 4.03
C GLY A 745 -2.43 -0.60 4.99
N ASN A 746 -2.01 0.66 5.09
CA ASN A 746 -2.59 1.63 6.01
C ASN A 746 -4.04 2.01 5.66
N ILE A 747 -4.87 2.22 6.69
CA ILE A 747 -6.29 2.56 6.56
C ILE A 747 -6.61 3.81 7.39
N ILE A 748 -7.20 4.86 6.77
CA ILE A 748 -7.52 6.10 7.51
C ILE A 748 -8.78 5.93 8.35
N PHE A 749 -9.89 5.49 7.73
CA PHE A 749 -11.18 5.26 8.37
C PHE A 749 -11.63 3.82 8.19
N ALA A 750 -11.96 3.13 9.27
CA ALA A 750 -12.49 1.78 9.28
C ALA A 750 -13.76 1.69 10.14
N SER A 751 -14.81 1.07 9.60
CA SER A 751 -16.03 0.74 10.34
C SER A 751 -16.37 -0.74 10.11
N ILE A 752 -16.38 -1.55 11.18
CA ILE A 752 -16.66 -2.99 11.10
C ILE A 752 -17.67 -3.43 12.17
N ASN A 753 -18.25 -4.62 12.02
CA ASN A 753 -19.12 -5.27 13.01
C ASN A 753 -20.30 -4.40 13.53
N GLY A 754 -20.87 -3.54 12.67
CA GLY A 754 -21.95 -2.61 13.00
C GLY A 754 -21.51 -1.22 13.45
N GLY A 755 -20.21 -0.95 13.52
CA GLY A 755 -19.66 0.33 13.96
C GLY A 755 -19.89 1.48 12.97
N GLN A 756 -20.08 2.69 13.50
CA GLN A 756 -20.48 3.86 12.71
C GLN A 756 -19.52 5.03 12.91
N THR A 757 -18.96 5.53 11.81
CA THR A 757 -18.06 6.69 11.77
C THR A 757 -18.71 7.82 10.97
N THR A 758 -18.70 9.05 11.50
CA THR A 758 -19.20 10.27 10.84
C THR A 758 -18.16 11.37 10.88
N VAL A 759 -17.80 11.92 9.72
CA VAL A 759 -16.81 12.99 9.54
C VAL A 759 -17.56 14.28 9.17
N LYS A 760 -17.44 15.32 10.01
CA LYS A 760 -18.31 16.52 9.99
C LYS A 760 -17.89 17.57 8.97
N GLU A 761 -16.60 17.78 8.79
CA GLU A 761 -16.02 18.77 7.87
C GLU A 761 -15.37 18.08 6.66
N LYS A 762 -15.07 18.84 5.60
CA LYS A 762 -14.41 18.27 4.41
C LYS A 762 -13.07 17.66 4.82
N TYR A 763 -12.97 16.33 4.73
CA TYR A 763 -11.71 15.66 5.05
C TYR A 763 -10.71 15.83 3.92
N THR A 764 -9.50 16.26 4.23
CA THR A 764 -8.40 16.36 3.26
C THR A 764 -7.17 15.66 3.79
N LEU A 765 -6.85 14.50 3.24
CA LEU A 765 -5.65 13.73 3.60
C LEU A 765 -4.39 14.46 3.12
N LYS A 766 -3.41 14.53 4.01
CA LYS A 766 -2.09 15.14 3.83
C LYS A 766 -1.13 14.55 4.86
N THR A 767 0.17 14.79 4.69
CA THR A 767 1.13 14.60 5.78
C THR A 767 0.98 15.71 6.83
N SER A 768 1.49 15.49 8.04
CA SER A 768 1.57 16.51 9.10
C SER A 768 2.44 17.71 8.73
N ALA A 769 3.35 17.56 7.76
CA ALA A 769 4.12 18.64 7.15
C ALA A 769 3.33 19.43 6.07
N GLY A 770 2.08 19.08 5.81
CA GLY A 770 1.22 19.75 4.82
C GLY A 770 1.40 19.29 3.38
N VAL A 771 2.15 18.21 3.13
CA VAL A 771 2.32 17.66 1.78
C VAL A 771 1.02 16.96 1.34
N ALA A 772 0.45 17.43 0.24
CA ALA A 772 -0.85 16.96 -0.26
C ALA A 772 -0.80 15.57 -0.92
N THR A 773 0.37 15.14 -1.41
CA THR A 773 0.58 13.81 -2.00
C THR A 773 1.12 12.87 -0.93
N THR A 774 0.34 11.85 -0.58
CA THR A 774 0.73 10.75 0.31
C THR A 774 1.16 9.52 -0.50
N LYS A 775 1.72 8.50 0.16
CA LYS A 775 2.25 7.29 -0.50
C LYS A 775 2.08 6.04 0.36
N GLY A 776 2.28 4.87 -0.24
CA GLY A 776 2.29 3.54 0.39
C GLY A 776 1.42 2.56 -0.40
N LYS A 777 1.81 1.28 -0.51
CA LYS A 777 0.98 0.33 -1.28
C LYS A 777 -0.20 -0.17 -0.44
N LYS A 778 -1.19 -0.82 -1.06
CA LYS A 778 -2.35 -1.41 -0.36
C LYS A 778 -3.12 -0.42 0.53
N PHE A 779 -2.94 0.88 0.29
CA PHE A 779 -3.57 1.94 1.06
C PHE A 779 -5.09 1.94 0.87
N ILE A 780 -5.85 2.13 1.95
CA ILE A 780 -7.30 2.35 1.86
C ILE A 780 -7.68 3.66 2.58
N SER A 781 -8.30 4.62 1.88
CA SER A 781 -8.80 5.81 2.59
C SER A 781 -9.99 5.45 3.48
N THR A 782 -10.95 4.69 2.96
CA THR A 782 -12.17 4.34 3.71
C THR A 782 -12.55 2.87 3.55
N TYR A 783 -12.68 2.15 4.65
CA TYR A 783 -13.11 0.75 4.70
C TYR A 783 -14.39 0.59 5.53
N ALA A 784 -15.35 -0.19 5.02
CA ALA A 784 -16.53 -0.59 5.77
C ALA A 784 -16.87 -2.07 5.54
N LYS A 785 -17.09 -2.85 6.61
CA LYS A 785 -17.42 -4.29 6.53
C LYS A 785 -18.52 -4.70 7.51
N GLY A 786 -19.52 -5.44 7.03
CA GLY A 786 -20.57 -6.03 7.86
C GLY A 786 -21.84 -5.18 7.97
N THR A 787 -22.95 -5.83 8.28
CA THR A 787 -24.27 -5.21 8.45
C THR A 787 -24.24 -4.06 9.46
N ASN A 788 -24.92 -2.95 9.13
CA ASN A 788 -24.96 -1.69 9.88
C ASN A 788 -23.63 -0.93 10.00
N SER A 789 -22.48 -1.49 9.57
CA SER A 789 -21.22 -0.77 9.55
C SER A 789 -21.27 0.39 8.58
N LYS A 790 -20.91 1.60 9.04
CA LYS A 790 -21.05 2.82 8.24
C LYS A 790 -19.86 3.76 8.33
N VAL A 791 -19.47 4.36 7.22
CA VAL A 791 -18.68 5.62 7.20
C VAL A 791 -19.44 6.71 6.46
N THR A 792 -19.62 7.87 7.08
CA THR A 792 -20.33 9.02 6.51
C THR A 792 -19.41 10.25 6.48
N PHE A 793 -19.26 10.91 5.32
CA PHE A 793 -18.61 12.22 5.20
C PHE A 793 -19.69 13.27 4.88
N GLU A 794 -19.94 14.20 5.79
CA GLU A 794 -21.01 15.20 5.63
C GLU A 794 -20.68 16.33 4.64
N LYS A 795 -19.38 16.60 4.41
CA LYS A 795 -18.91 17.71 3.57
C LYS A 795 -17.81 17.33 2.55
N GLY A 796 -17.72 16.05 2.20
CA GLY A 796 -16.81 15.55 1.17
C GLY A 796 -15.48 14.99 1.68
N LEU A 797 -14.79 14.30 0.77
CA LEU A 797 -13.47 13.69 0.97
C LEU A 797 -12.50 14.25 -0.10
N SER A 798 -11.22 14.39 0.26
CA SER A 798 -10.15 14.74 -0.67
C SER A 798 -8.83 14.04 -0.31
N PHE A 799 -8.14 13.45 -1.28
CA PHE A 799 -6.76 12.96 -1.14
C PHE A 799 -6.05 12.79 -2.49
N ASN A 800 -4.72 12.91 -2.48
CA ASN A 800 -3.85 12.51 -3.58
C ASN A 800 -2.84 11.48 -3.07
N HIS A 801 -2.76 10.32 -3.72
CA HIS A 801 -2.00 9.18 -3.22
C HIS A 801 -1.25 8.43 -4.34
N ILE A 802 -0.02 8.00 -4.06
CA ILE A 802 0.81 7.21 -4.96
C ILE A 802 1.15 5.87 -4.31
N GLY A 803 0.58 4.79 -4.84
CA GLY A 803 0.67 3.46 -4.24
C GLY A 803 0.03 2.41 -5.14
N ASP A 804 0.78 1.32 -5.41
CA ASP A 804 0.19 0.13 -6.04
C ASP A 804 -0.84 -0.51 -5.09
N GLU A 805 -1.88 -1.12 -5.64
CA GLU A 805 -2.95 -1.84 -4.91
C GLU A 805 -3.76 -0.95 -3.94
N THR A 806 -3.70 0.37 -4.12
CA THR A 806 -4.52 1.35 -3.38
C THR A 806 -6.00 1.26 -3.75
N ILE A 807 -6.89 1.29 -2.76
CA ILE A 807 -8.34 1.39 -2.95
C ILE A 807 -8.85 2.66 -2.28
N GLY A 808 -9.52 3.56 -3.01
CA GLY A 808 -10.04 4.79 -2.42
C GLY A 808 -11.12 4.53 -1.37
N MET A 809 -12.17 3.82 -1.75
CA MET A 809 -13.22 3.36 -0.82
C MET A 809 -13.56 1.90 -1.06
N TYR A 810 -13.66 1.12 0.01
CA TYR A 810 -14.06 -0.28 -0.02
C TYR A 810 -15.21 -0.57 0.95
N ALA A 811 -16.37 -0.98 0.42
CA ALA A 811 -17.50 -1.46 1.21
C ALA A 811 -17.80 -2.95 0.90
N THR A 812 -17.90 -3.79 1.93
CA THR A 812 -18.30 -5.20 1.79
C THR A 812 -19.28 -5.65 2.86
N ASP A 813 -19.91 -6.80 2.64
CA ASP A 813 -20.75 -7.54 3.60
C ASP A 813 -21.91 -6.69 4.14
N SER A 814 -22.68 -6.07 3.24
CA SER A 814 -23.80 -5.16 3.55
C SER A 814 -23.44 -3.84 4.25
N ALA A 815 -22.15 -3.46 4.31
CA ALA A 815 -21.72 -2.17 4.85
C ALA A 815 -22.03 -0.96 3.93
N ASN A 816 -21.99 0.25 4.50
CA ASN A 816 -22.31 1.50 3.80
C ASN A 816 -21.18 2.54 3.88
N ILE A 817 -20.82 3.14 2.75
CA ILE A 817 -20.01 4.37 2.69
C ILE A 817 -20.83 5.47 1.99
N THR A 818 -20.93 6.65 2.62
CA THR A 818 -21.67 7.79 2.08
C THR A 818 -20.81 9.05 2.13
N VAL A 819 -20.72 9.76 1.01
CA VAL A 819 -20.08 11.07 0.88
C VAL A 819 -21.10 12.07 0.36
N THR A 820 -21.34 13.11 1.14
CA THR A 820 -22.12 14.28 0.74
C THR A 820 -21.17 15.38 0.30
N ASN A 821 -21.25 15.80 -0.96
CA ASN A 821 -20.50 16.94 -1.49
C ASN A 821 -21.41 18.18 -1.51
N PRO A 822 -21.25 19.18 -0.61
CA PRO A 822 -22.17 20.33 -0.51
C PRO A 822 -22.14 21.23 -1.75
N THR A 823 -21.04 21.19 -2.50
CA THR A 823 -20.89 21.79 -3.82
C THR A 823 -20.43 20.69 -4.76
N ALA A 824 -21.27 20.34 -5.75
CA ALA A 824 -20.92 19.37 -6.77
C ALA A 824 -19.79 19.91 -7.66
N VAL A 825 -18.98 19.01 -8.22
CA VAL A 825 -17.96 19.35 -9.20
C VAL A 825 -18.56 20.06 -10.41
N THR A 826 -17.87 21.08 -10.92
CA THR A 826 -18.19 21.66 -12.23
C THR A 826 -17.79 20.69 -13.34
N LEU A 827 -18.77 20.13 -14.03
CA LEU A 827 -18.55 19.25 -15.17
C LEU A 827 -18.23 20.05 -16.45
N PRO A 828 -17.35 19.56 -17.34
CA PRO A 828 -17.12 20.16 -18.65
C PRO A 828 -18.41 20.37 -19.45
N SER A 829 -18.53 21.55 -20.08
CA SER A 829 -19.65 21.84 -20.98
C SER A 829 -19.47 21.05 -22.29
N ILE A 830 -20.41 20.14 -22.53
CA ILE A 830 -20.45 19.27 -23.70
C ILE A 830 -21.91 19.30 -24.21
N PRO A 831 -22.28 20.31 -25.02
CA PRO A 831 -23.66 20.47 -25.49
C PRO A 831 -24.04 19.51 -26.63
N ASN A 832 -23.08 19.00 -27.40
CA ASN A 832 -23.30 18.09 -28.52
C ASN A 832 -22.08 17.22 -28.83
N GLN A 833 -22.24 16.24 -29.73
CA GLN A 833 -21.21 15.27 -30.10
C GLN A 833 -19.96 15.89 -30.78
N ASN A 834 -20.09 17.07 -31.39
CA ASN A 834 -19.00 17.75 -32.11
C ASN A 834 -18.11 18.60 -31.19
N THR A 835 -18.41 18.65 -29.89
CA THR A 835 -17.59 19.37 -28.90
C THR A 835 -16.18 18.77 -28.85
N ILE A 836 -15.14 19.61 -28.84
CA ILE A 836 -13.77 19.18 -28.57
C ILE A 836 -13.36 19.67 -27.17
N VAL A 837 -13.10 18.74 -26.26
CA VAL A 837 -12.70 19.06 -24.88
C VAL A 837 -11.19 19.16 -24.79
N ASN A 838 -10.67 20.34 -24.49
CA ASN A 838 -9.24 20.54 -24.30
C ASN A 838 -8.82 20.03 -22.91
N SER A 839 -7.70 19.30 -22.84
CA SER A 839 -7.00 18.90 -21.61
C SER A 839 -6.90 20.04 -20.59
N THR A 840 -6.59 21.26 -21.05
CA THR A 840 -6.45 22.46 -20.20
C THR A 840 -7.77 23.00 -19.64
N SER A 841 -8.92 22.48 -20.06
CA SER A 841 -10.25 22.78 -19.50
C SER A 841 -10.71 21.76 -18.45
N LEU A 842 -9.92 20.70 -18.24
CA LEU A 842 -10.12 19.74 -17.16
C LEU A 842 -9.44 20.25 -15.88
N PRO A 843 -9.94 19.93 -14.68
CA PRO A 843 -9.35 20.40 -13.43
C PRO A 843 -7.96 19.80 -13.20
N SER A 844 -7.06 20.60 -12.62
CA SER A 844 -5.72 20.17 -12.22
C SER A 844 -5.71 19.35 -10.92
N SER A 845 -6.73 19.52 -10.09
CA SER A 845 -6.94 18.82 -8.82
C SER A 845 -8.27 18.06 -8.81
N TYR A 846 -8.28 16.87 -8.24
CA TYR A 846 -9.45 16.02 -8.08
C TYR A 846 -9.71 15.81 -6.58
N ASN A 847 -10.93 15.51 -6.19
CA ASN A 847 -11.23 15.07 -4.82
C ASN A 847 -10.43 13.79 -4.54
N ILE A 848 -10.58 12.77 -5.37
CA ILE A 848 -9.83 11.51 -5.24
C ILE A 848 -8.80 11.43 -6.37
N SER A 849 -7.53 11.26 -6.03
CA SER A 849 -6.45 11.05 -7.00
C SER A 849 -5.55 9.88 -6.56
N ILE A 850 -5.45 8.86 -7.40
CA ILE A 850 -4.64 7.65 -7.17
C ILE A 850 -3.72 7.39 -8.37
N ASP A 851 -2.43 7.21 -8.13
CA ASP A 851 -1.48 6.69 -9.13
C ASP A 851 -0.85 5.38 -8.65
N GLY A 852 -1.21 4.26 -9.28
CA GLY A 852 -0.77 2.93 -8.88
C GLY A 852 -1.35 1.79 -9.72
N LYS A 853 -0.57 0.73 -9.89
CA LYS A 853 -0.99 -0.52 -10.55
C LYS A 853 -1.96 -1.27 -9.65
N LYS A 854 -2.88 -2.04 -10.24
CA LYS A 854 -3.93 -2.79 -9.54
C LYS A 854 -4.85 -1.95 -8.62
N SER A 855 -4.68 -0.62 -8.60
CA SER A 855 -5.43 0.30 -7.75
C SER A 855 -6.84 0.55 -8.27
N MET A 856 -7.69 1.15 -7.41
CA MET A 856 -9.12 1.36 -7.65
C MET A 856 -9.62 2.64 -6.96
N GLY A 857 -10.53 3.39 -7.59
CA GLY A 857 -11.23 4.49 -6.91
C GLY A 857 -12.26 3.97 -5.90
N TYR A 858 -13.12 3.07 -6.35
CA TYR A 858 -14.20 2.50 -5.56
C TYR A 858 -14.31 0.99 -5.76
N TYR A 859 -14.49 0.25 -4.67
CA TYR A 859 -14.76 -1.18 -4.68
C TYR A 859 -15.98 -1.52 -3.80
N ALA A 860 -16.94 -2.25 -4.34
CA ALA A 860 -18.08 -2.77 -3.60
C ALA A 860 -18.23 -4.28 -3.82
N SER A 861 -18.30 -5.06 -2.74
CA SER A 861 -18.53 -6.51 -2.79
C SER A 861 -19.61 -6.96 -1.80
N ALA A 862 -20.16 -8.17 -1.96
CA ALA A 862 -21.06 -8.82 -1.01
C ALA A 862 -22.14 -7.90 -0.38
N ALA A 863 -22.98 -7.29 -1.20
CA ALA A 863 -24.03 -6.33 -0.81
C ALA A 863 -23.55 -5.01 -0.18
N GLY A 864 -22.24 -4.75 -0.09
CA GLY A 864 -21.68 -3.45 0.31
C GLY A 864 -22.05 -2.33 -0.66
N THR A 865 -22.25 -1.12 -0.14
CA THR A 865 -22.72 0.03 -0.95
C THR A 865 -21.92 1.30 -0.70
N ILE A 866 -21.69 2.06 -1.79
CA ILE A 866 -20.94 3.32 -1.79
C ILE A 866 -21.75 4.39 -2.52
N SER A 867 -21.83 5.59 -1.97
CA SER A 867 -22.42 6.76 -2.64
C SER A 867 -21.53 7.99 -2.50
N ASP A 868 -21.01 8.52 -3.60
CA ASP A 868 -20.16 9.73 -3.70
C ASP A 868 -20.58 10.53 -4.95
N ILE A 869 -21.68 11.26 -4.83
CA ILE A 869 -22.36 11.96 -5.94
C ILE A 869 -21.74 13.35 -6.11
N GLY A 870 -21.57 13.79 -7.37
CA GLY A 870 -21.05 15.12 -7.69
C GLY A 870 -19.57 15.31 -7.38
N THR A 871 -18.78 14.23 -7.41
CA THR A 871 -17.37 14.21 -7.01
C THR A 871 -16.41 14.30 -8.20
N SER A 872 -15.11 14.42 -7.95
CA SER A 872 -14.07 14.31 -8.98
C SER A 872 -13.05 13.24 -8.62
N VAL A 873 -12.90 12.24 -9.48
CA VAL A 873 -12.00 11.10 -9.27
C VAL A 873 -11.04 10.97 -10.45
N LYS A 874 -9.76 10.77 -10.15
CA LYS A 874 -8.74 10.40 -11.12
C LYS A 874 -7.99 9.17 -10.64
N VAL A 875 -7.88 8.15 -11.49
CA VAL A 875 -7.05 6.98 -11.21
C VAL A 875 -6.14 6.66 -12.40
N VAL A 876 -4.88 6.39 -12.12
CA VAL A 876 -3.80 6.23 -13.10
C VAL A 876 -3.08 4.90 -12.83
N LYS A 877 -2.79 4.13 -13.88
CA LYS A 877 -2.28 2.73 -13.86
C LYS A 877 -3.22 1.70 -13.21
N ALA A 878 -4.35 2.16 -12.66
CA ALA A 878 -5.37 1.41 -11.95
C ALA A 878 -6.02 0.28 -12.76
N SER A 879 -6.43 -0.80 -12.09
CA SER A 879 -7.26 -1.87 -12.65
C SER A 879 -8.62 -1.35 -13.11
N SER A 880 -9.23 -0.45 -12.32
CA SER A 880 -10.53 0.15 -12.59
C SER A 880 -10.70 1.49 -11.86
N LEU A 881 -11.67 2.31 -12.26
CA LEU A 881 -12.10 3.47 -11.46
C LEU A 881 -13.16 3.04 -10.44
N ALA A 882 -14.15 2.25 -10.87
CA ALA A 882 -15.20 1.71 -10.00
C ALA A 882 -15.51 0.25 -10.38
N TYR A 883 -15.48 -0.64 -9.39
CA TYR A 883 -15.85 -2.05 -9.54
C TYR A 883 -16.89 -2.46 -8.49
N SER A 884 -18.00 -3.02 -8.95
CA SER A 884 -19.05 -3.57 -8.09
C SER A 884 -19.27 -5.05 -8.41
N THR A 885 -19.22 -5.93 -7.40
CA THR A 885 -19.34 -7.38 -7.58
C THR A 885 -20.27 -8.05 -6.57
N GLY A 886 -21.16 -8.91 -7.05
CA GLY A 886 -22.09 -9.65 -6.20
C GLY A 886 -23.43 -8.96 -6.02
N THR A 887 -24.45 -9.76 -5.70
CA THR A 887 -25.85 -9.31 -5.50
C THR A 887 -25.93 -8.17 -4.48
N ASN A 888 -26.76 -7.16 -4.81
CA ASN A 888 -27.00 -5.94 -4.03
C ASN A 888 -25.80 -4.99 -3.84
N SER A 889 -24.59 -5.34 -4.28
CA SER A 889 -23.47 -4.40 -4.26
C SER A 889 -23.73 -3.23 -5.20
N ASN A 890 -23.49 -2.00 -4.75
CA ASN A 890 -23.89 -0.81 -5.48
C ASN A 890 -22.91 0.36 -5.28
N ILE A 891 -22.49 0.99 -6.36
CA ILE A 891 -21.68 2.22 -6.36
C ILE A 891 -22.47 3.31 -7.08
N ASN A 892 -22.83 4.39 -6.37
CA ASN A 892 -23.45 5.57 -6.95
C ASN A 892 -22.48 6.75 -6.98
N ILE A 893 -22.03 7.09 -8.19
CA ILE A 893 -21.10 8.19 -8.50
C ILE A 893 -21.71 9.13 -9.54
N SER A 894 -23.04 9.28 -9.53
CA SER A 894 -23.78 10.15 -10.46
C SER A 894 -23.30 11.61 -10.45
N ASN A 895 -23.48 12.31 -11.57
CA ASN A 895 -23.10 13.72 -11.78
C ASN A 895 -21.62 14.04 -11.51
N SER A 896 -20.73 13.07 -11.66
CA SER A 896 -19.31 13.19 -11.26
C SER A 896 -18.36 13.35 -12.45
N LEU A 897 -17.14 13.80 -12.18
CA LEU A 897 -16.04 13.83 -13.13
C LEU A 897 -15.10 12.63 -12.87
N LEU A 898 -14.97 11.75 -13.84
CA LEU A 898 -14.30 10.45 -13.69
C LEU A 898 -13.16 10.36 -14.71
N ASP A 899 -11.90 10.47 -14.29
CA ASP A 899 -10.71 10.43 -15.17
C ASP A 899 -9.95 9.11 -14.98
N TYR A 900 -10.07 8.20 -15.95
CA TYR A 900 -9.48 6.87 -15.90
C TYR A 900 -8.36 6.72 -16.93
N SER A 901 -7.18 6.31 -16.46
CA SER A 901 -5.96 6.16 -17.25
C SER A 901 -5.28 4.82 -16.95
N GLY A 902 -5.69 3.77 -17.65
CA GLY A 902 -5.18 2.41 -17.45
C GLY A 902 -5.34 1.53 -18.69
N GLU A 903 -5.28 0.20 -18.51
CA GLU A 903 -5.49 -0.78 -19.58
C GLU A 903 -6.77 -1.63 -19.40
N GLY A 904 -7.44 -1.47 -18.25
CA GLY A 904 -8.68 -2.18 -17.87
C GLY A 904 -9.95 -1.34 -18.10
N TYR A 905 -11.01 -1.69 -17.35
CA TYR A 905 -12.33 -1.05 -17.42
C TYR A 905 -12.45 0.10 -16.40
N ALA A 906 -12.86 1.29 -16.83
CA ALA A 906 -13.13 2.40 -15.92
C ALA A 906 -14.32 2.08 -14.99
N LEU A 907 -15.45 1.64 -15.56
CA LEU A 907 -16.60 1.13 -14.82
C LEU A 907 -16.76 -0.36 -15.11
N TYR A 908 -16.71 -1.20 -14.09
CA TYR A 908 -16.81 -2.65 -14.23
C TYR A 908 -17.80 -3.25 -13.23
N THR A 909 -18.59 -4.22 -13.70
CA THR A 909 -19.51 -4.99 -12.86
C THR A 909 -19.32 -6.48 -13.09
N LYS A 910 -19.59 -7.25 -12.04
CA LYS A 910 -19.56 -8.72 -12.08
C LYS A 910 -20.62 -9.27 -11.12
N ASP A 911 -21.10 -10.49 -11.36
CA ASP A 911 -21.94 -11.25 -10.44
C ASP A 911 -23.17 -10.46 -9.90
N SER A 912 -23.83 -9.67 -10.75
CA SER A 912 -24.98 -8.79 -10.44
C SER A 912 -24.71 -7.56 -9.56
N GLY A 913 -23.44 -7.18 -9.37
CA GLY A 913 -23.05 -5.90 -8.77
C GLY A 913 -23.39 -4.73 -9.69
N LYS A 914 -23.77 -3.57 -9.11
CA LYS A 914 -24.30 -2.41 -9.85
C LYS A 914 -23.45 -1.16 -9.71
N ILE A 915 -23.45 -0.32 -10.76
CA ILE A 915 -22.86 1.02 -10.78
C ILE A 915 -23.87 2.01 -11.38
N ASN A 916 -24.13 3.12 -10.69
CA ASN A 916 -24.85 4.27 -11.23
C ASN A 916 -23.90 5.46 -11.39
N ALA A 917 -23.69 5.88 -12.63
CA ALA A 917 -22.88 7.04 -13.00
C ALA A 917 -23.67 8.00 -13.93
N THR A 918 -25.01 8.02 -13.80
CA THR A 918 -25.92 8.94 -14.51
C THR A 918 -25.42 10.39 -14.48
N GLY A 919 -25.48 11.10 -15.61
CA GLY A 919 -25.09 12.51 -15.75
C GLY A 919 -23.59 12.80 -15.64
N SER A 920 -22.74 11.79 -15.47
CA SER A 920 -21.30 11.96 -15.24
C SER A 920 -20.51 12.20 -16.52
N VAL A 921 -19.32 12.78 -16.37
CA VAL A 921 -18.32 12.93 -17.45
C VAL A 921 -17.18 11.95 -17.21
N LEU A 922 -17.00 10.99 -18.11
CA LEU A 922 -15.95 9.98 -18.08
C LEU A 922 -14.84 10.33 -19.08
N ILE A 923 -13.62 10.55 -18.62
CA ILE A 923 -12.44 10.81 -19.43
C ILE A 923 -11.64 9.52 -19.54
N LEU A 924 -11.31 9.11 -20.77
CA LEU A 924 -10.59 7.87 -21.05
C LEU A 924 -9.22 8.15 -21.69
N ARG A 925 -8.16 7.68 -21.04
CA ARG A 925 -6.75 7.86 -21.44
C ARG A 925 -6.05 6.51 -21.66
N ASN A 926 -4.86 6.53 -22.25
CA ASN A 926 -4.08 5.31 -22.55
C ASN A 926 -4.95 4.26 -23.28
N LYS A 927 -4.89 2.99 -22.86
CA LYS A 927 -5.71 1.91 -23.39
C LYS A 927 -6.97 1.71 -22.52
N ALA A 928 -7.59 2.75 -21.99
CA ALA A 928 -8.77 2.58 -21.17
C ALA A 928 -9.92 1.89 -21.93
N VAL A 929 -10.70 1.04 -21.25
CA VAL A 929 -12.04 0.65 -21.68
C VAL A 929 -13.03 1.40 -20.79
N GLY A 930 -14.08 2.01 -21.33
CA GLY A 930 -15.03 2.77 -20.51
C GLY A 930 -15.90 1.86 -19.64
N MET A 931 -16.74 1.05 -20.28
CA MET A 931 -17.62 0.09 -19.60
C MET A 931 -17.99 -1.09 -20.49
N LYS A 932 -18.32 -2.22 -19.88
CA LYS A 932 -19.00 -3.34 -20.53
C LYS A 932 -20.51 -3.07 -20.54
N LEU A 933 -21.16 -3.21 -21.70
CA LEU A 933 -22.62 -3.22 -21.78
C LEU A 933 -23.12 -4.66 -21.63
N SER A 934 -24.05 -4.87 -20.71
CA SER A 934 -24.73 -6.14 -20.46
C SER A 934 -26.24 -5.99 -20.67
N SER A 935 -26.93 -7.08 -21.03
CA SER A 935 -28.39 -7.09 -21.12
C SER A 935 -29.10 -6.92 -19.78
N ALA A 936 -28.37 -6.96 -18.66
CA ALA A 936 -28.90 -6.87 -17.30
C ALA A 936 -28.97 -5.42 -16.76
N ASN A 937 -28.43 -4.43 -17.48
CA ASN A 937 -28.35 -3.02 -17.05
C ASN A 937 -27.62 -2.81 -15.71
N ASP A 938 -26.51 -3.53 -15.48
CA ASP A 938 -25.70 -3.42 -14.25
C ASP A 938 -25.00 -2.06 -14.12
N ILE A 939 -24.69 -1.40 -15.24
CA ILE A 939 -24.07 -0.06 -15.30
C ILE A 939 -25.07 0.93 -15.89
N THR A 940 -25.52 1.88 -15.09
CA THR A 940 -26.40 2.98 -15.51
C THR A 940 -25.58 4.23 -15.82
N PHE A 941 -25.55 4.66 -17.08
CA PHE A 941 -24.79 5.84 -17.55
C PHE A 941 -25.66 6.85 -18.33
N ASN A 942 -26.94 6.97 -17.96
CA ASN A 942 -27.91 7.85 -18.64
C ASN A 942 -27.44 9.31 -18.66
N ASN A 943 -27.60 10.00 -19.80
CA ASN A 943 -27.15 11.39 -20.02
C ASN A 943 -25.64 11.62 -19.76
N GLY A 944 -24.84 10.56 -19.66
CA GLY A 944 -23.41 10.65 -19.44
C GLY A 944 -22.64 11.12 -20.67
N LYS A 945 -21.43 11.63 -20.47
CA LYS A 945 -20.53 12.09 -21.54
C LYS A 945 -19.20 11.37 -21.42
N ILE A 946 -18.60 10.98 -22.54
CA ILE A 946 -17.31 10.31 -22.60
C ILE A 946 -16.35 11.17 -23.42
N VAL A 947 -15.23 11.59 -22.80
CA VAL A 947 -14.18 12.39 -23.43
C VAL A 947 -13.00 11.51 -23.76
N MET A 948 -12.70 11.38 -25.05
CA MET A 948 -11.62 10.53 -25.54
C MET A 948 -10.30 11.30 -25.51
N MET A 949 -9.46 11.01 -24.52
CA MET A 949 -8.10 11.55 -24.37
C MET A 949 -7.02 10.54 -24.81
N SER A 950 -7.41 9.62 -25.70
CA SER A 950 -6.55 8.62 -26.34
C SER A 950 -7.25 8.05 -27.58
N ASN A 951 -6.47 7.64 -28.58
CA ASN A 951 -6.97 6.89 -29.74
C ASN A 951 -7.05 5.38 -29.47
N ASP A 952 -6.34 4.87 -28.46
CA ASP A 952 -6.32 3.44 -28.06
C ASP A 952 -7.40 3.08 -27.02
N ALA A 953 -8.10 4.10 -26.52
CA ALA A 953 -9.20 3.94 -25.58
C ALA A 953 -10.52 3.58 -26.30
N ILE A 954 -11.37 2.81 -25.63
CA ILE A 954 -12.62 2.27 -26.19
C ILE A 954 -13.77 2.53 -25.19
N PRO A 955 -14.77 3.37 -25.51
CA PRO A 955 -15.87 3.69 -24.60
C PRO A 955 -16.67 2.46 -24.14
N PHE A 956 -17.02 1.55 -25.07
CA PHE A 956 -17.90 0.42 -24.79
C PHE A 956 -17.30 -0.90 -25.25
N GLU A 957 -17.44 -1.94 -24.43
CA GLU A 957 -17.28 -3.34 -24.83
C GLU A 957 -18.64 -4.04 -24.80
N ILE A 958 -18.94 -4.83 -25.83
CA ILE A 958 -20.19 -5.59 -25.97
C ILE A 958 -19.85 -7.03 -26.32
N SER A 959 -20.43 -7.98 -25.58
CA SER A 959 -20.33 -9.41 -25.87
C SER A 959 -21.68 -9.97 -26.33
N ASN A 960 -21.68 -10.80 -27.37
CA ASN A 960 -22.84 -11.56 -27.85
C ASN A 960 -24.09 -10.71 -28.12
N ALA A 961 -23.93 -9.65 -28.92
CA ALA A 961 -25.05 -8.82 -29.36
C ALA A 961 -26.04 -9.58 -30.26
N GLY A 962 -27.28 -9.08 -30.31
CA GLY A 962 -28.35 -9.61 -31.15
C GLY A 962 -28.22 -9.23 -32.63
N THR A 963 -29.36 -9.03 -33.30
CA THR A 963 -29.38 -8.53 -34.69
C THR A 963 -29.02 -7.04 -34.74
N ILE A 964 -28.07 -6.67 -35.59
CA ILE A 964 -27.63 -5.29 -35.80
C ILE A 964 -27.59 -5.00 -37.29
N ASN A 965 -28.07 -3.81 -37.71
CA ASN A 965 -27.93 -3.33 -39.08
C ASN A 965 -26.87 -2.22 -39.15
N VAL A 966 -26.22 -2.06 -40.30
CA VAL A 966 -25.19 -1.02 -40.47
C VAL A 966 -25.77 0.39 -40.37
N SER A 967 -26.99 0.62 -40.83
CA SER A 967 -27.68 1.91 -40.68
C SER A 967 -27.96 2.32 -39.23
N ASN A 968 -27.89 1.40 -38.27
CA ASN A 968 -28.32 1.62 -36.89
C ASN A 968 -27.39 1.03 -35.82
N ILE A 969 -26.12 0.76 -36.13
CA ILE A 969 -25.16 0.03 -35.25
C ILE A 969 -25.22 0.51 -33.80
N ARG A 970 -25.21 1.83 -33.58
CA ARG A 970 -25.20 2.43 -32.24
C ARG A 970 -26.40 2.01 -31.40
N SER A 971 -27.62 2.11 -31.94
CA SER A 971 -28.85 1.73 -31.24
C SER A 971 -29.04 0.21 -31.20
N GLY A 972 -28.58 -0.53 -32.23
CA GLY A 972 -28.54 -2.00 -32.21
C GLY A 972 -27.63 -2.58 -31.13
N LEU A 973 -26.57 -1.86 -30.75
CA LEU A 973 -25.71 -2.17 -29.58
C LEU A 973 -26.30 -1.72 -28.24
N GLY A 974 -27.50 -1.14 -28.21
CA GLY A 974 -28.14 -0.63 -27.00
C GLY A 974 -27.50 0.65 -26.43
N ILE A 975 -26.60 1.33 -27.17
CA ILE A 975 -25.93 2.54 -26.69
C ILE A 975 -26.91 3.73 -26.79
N PRO A 976 -27.35 4.36 -25.68
CA PRO A 976 -28.37 5.39 -25.73
C PRO A 976 -27.92 6.62 -26.54
N SER A 977 -28.85 7.27 -27.23
CA SER A 977 -28.60 8.54 -27.94
C SER A 977 -28.25 9.69 -27.00
N SER A 978 -28.70 9.63 -25.73
CA SER A 978 -28.38 10.60 -24.69
C SER A 978 -26.94 10.54 -24.17
N VAL A 979 -26.17 9.49 -24.51
CA VAL A 979 -24.77 9.37 -24.10
C VAL A 979 -23.85 9.96 -25.18
N LEU A 980 -23.16 11.05 -24.88
CA LEU A 980 -22.25 11.67 -25.85
C LEU A 980 -20.86 11.03 -25.76
N VAL A 981 -20.24 10.73 -26.91
CA VAL A 981 -18.80 10.37 -27.00
C VAL A 981 -18.14 11.43 -27.85
N VAL A 982 -17.16 12.14 -27.28
CA VAL A 982 -16.58 13.36 -27.87
C VAL A 982 -15.06 13.34 -27.91
N LYS A 983 -14.49 14.10 -28.84
CA LYS A 983 -13.05 14.20 -29.08
C LYS A 983 -12.38 15.00 -27.96
N GLY A 984 -11.33 14.46 -27.38
CA GLY A 984 -10.41 15.21 -26.52
C GLY A 984 -9.29 15.87 -27.33
N LYS A 985 -8.63 16.87 -26.74
CA LYS A 985 -7.45 17.52 -27.30
C LYS A 985 -6.36 17.68 -26.23
N ASP A 986 -5.14 17.29 -26.54
CA ASP A 986 -3.95 17.51 -25.71
C ASP A 986 -2.85 18.16 -26.54
N GLY A 987 -2.37 19.33 -26.12
CA GLY A 987 -1.52 20.20 -26.94
C GLY A 987 -2.10 20.46 -28.34
N THR A 988 -1.38 20.03 -29.38
CA THR A 988 -1.81 20.07 -30.78
C THR A 988 -2.62 18.85 -31.23
N THR A 989 -2.61 17.76 -30.47
CA THR A 989 -3.19 16.47 -30.83
C THR A 989 -4.67 16.43 -30.50
N ILE A 990 -5.52 16.15 -31.49
CA ILE A 990 -6.93 15.83 -31.29
C ILE A 990 -7.08 14.31 -31.36
N PHE A 991 -7.72 13.71 -30.36
CA PHE A 991 -7.99 12.28 -30.34
C PHE A 991 -9.27 11.99 -31.12
N ASN A 992 -9.11 11.81 -32.41
CA ASN A 992 -10.16 11.58 -33.39
C ASN A 992 -10.14 10.16 -33.97
N LYS A 993 -9.10 9.36 -33.75
CA LYS A 993 -8.95 8.01 -34.33
C LYS A 993 -9.54 6.87 -33.45
N TYR A 994 -10.12 7.18 -32.30
CA TYR A 994 -10.66 6.17 -31.38
C TYR A 994 -11.79 5.31 -31.98
N LYS A 995 -11.95 4.11 -31.42
CA LYS A 995 -13.13 3.25 -31.65
C LYS A 995 -14.21 3.58 -30.63
N THR A 996 -15.47 3.69 -31.06
CA THR A 996 -16.65 3.88 -30.20
C THR A 996 -16.96 2.61 -29.39
N ALA A 997 -16.79 1.44 -29.99
CA ALA A 997 -17.02 0.17 -29.31
C ALA A 997 -16.19 -0.99 -29.87
N ALA A 998 -15.86 -1.93 -28.99
CA ALA A 998 -15.36 -3.26 -29.32
C ALA A 998 -16.48 -4.29 -29.09
N ILE A 999 -16.68 -5.19 -30.05
CA ILE A 999 -17.79 -6.15 -30.05
C ILE A 999 -17.25 -7.56 -30.30
N ASP A 1000 -17.48 -8.48 -29.37
CA ASP A 1000 -17.19 -9.92 -29.53
C ASP A 1000 -18.50 -10.72 -29.54
N GLY A 1001 -18.99 -11.02 -30.74
CA GLY A 1001 -20.25 -11.74 -30.95
C GLY A 1001 -21.34 -10.82 -31.47
N ILE A 1002 -21.81 -11.07 -32.69
CA ILE A 1002 -23.09 -10.53 -33.21
C ILE A 1002 -23.85 -11.69 -33.87
N SER A 1003 -25.07 -11.97 -33.40
CA SER A 1003 -25.85 -13.12 -33.89
C SER A 1003 -26.27 -12.97 -35.36
N SER A 1004 -26.50 -11.74 -35.81
CA SER A 1004 -26.75 -11.38 -37.21
C SER A 1004 -26.34 -9.92 -37.46
N PHE A 1005 -25.42 -9.70 -38.40
CA PHE A 1005 -24.91 -8.36 -38.74
C PHE A 1005 -25.23 -8.03 -40.20
N ASN A 1006 -26.27 -7.22 -40.41
CA ASN A 1006 -26.80 -6.97 -41.75
C ASN A 1006 -26.19 -5.70 -42.37
N ILE A 1007 -25.59 -5.86 -43.55
CA ILE A 1007 -25.16 -4.74 -44.38
C ILE A 1007 -26.37 -4.28 -45.22
N ASP A 1008 -27.13 -3.32 -44.68
CA ASP A 1008 -28.39 -2.81 -45.23
C ASP A 1008 -28.23 -1.52 -46.06
N SER A 1009 -26.99 -1.07 -46.25
CA SER A 1009 -26.61 0.14 -46.97
C SER A 1009 -25.45 -0.17 -47.91
N ASP A 1010 -25.35 0.54 -49.04
CA ASP A 1010 -24.16 0.47 -49.90
C ASP A 1010 -23.01 1.22 -49.22
N LEU A 1011 -21.83 0.61 -49.20
CA LEU A 1011 -20.68 1.09 -48.43
C LEU A 1011 -19.48 1.41 -49.32
N ASN A 1012 -18.76 2.49 -49.02
CA ASN A 1012 -17.43 2.76 -49.59
C ASN A 1012 -16.44 3.06 -48.46
N LYS A 1013 -15.45 2.17 -48.29
CA LYS A 1013 -14.42 2.23 -47.25
C LYS A 1013 -13.52 3.46 -47.35
N GLU A 1014 -13.47 4.13 -48.51
CA GLU A 1014 -12.84 5.44 -48.68
C GLU A 1014 -13.44 6.50 -47.75
N PHE A 1015 -14.74 6.49 -47.47
CA PHE A 1015 -15.36 7.46 -46.55
C PHE A 1015 -14.87 7.32 -45.10
N ALA A 1016 -14.21 6.22 -44.73
CA ALA A 1016 -13.59 6.06 -43.42
C ALA A 1016 -12.17 6.66 -43.32
N THR A 1017 -11.62 7.26 -44.39
CA THR A 1017 -10.28 7.88 -44.39
C THR A 1017 -10.29 9.34 -43.95
N ASP A 1018 -11.47 9.99 -43.89
CA ASP A 1018 -11.64 11.41 -43.62
C ASP A 1018 -12.74 11.63 -42.58
N ASP A 1019 -12.42 12.37 -41.52
CA ASP A 1019 -13.33 12.63 -40.39
C ASP A 1019 -14.54 13.49 -40.74
N LYS A 1020 -14.55 14.20 -41.87
CA LYS A 1020 -15.73 15.00 -42.28
C LYS A 1020 -17.00 14.15 -42.44
N TYR A 1021 -16.84 12.86 -42.75
CA TYR A 1021 -17.95 11.93 -42.98
C TYR A 1021 -18.62 11.44 -41.68
N GLU A 1022 -18.01 11.64 -40.51
CA GLU A 1022 -18.62 11.37 -39.19
C GLU A 1022 -19.94 12.11 -39.00
N THR A 1023 -20.04 13.31 -39.57
CA THR A 1023 -21.19 14.21 -39.50
C THR A 1023 -21.90 14.36 -40.86
N SER A 1024 -21.68 13.45 -41.81
CA SER A 1024 -22.38 13.54 -43.11
C SER A 1024 -23.89 13.33 -42.95
N SER A 1025 -24.66 14.12 -43.70
CA SER A 1025 -26.11 13.92 -43.88
C SER A 1025 -26.44 12.81 -44.89
N VAL A 1026 -25.46 12.34 -45.67
CA VAL A 1026 -25.62 11.25 -46.63
C VAL A 1026 -25.43 9.91 -45.91
N ALA A 1027 -26.49 9.11 -45.86
CA ALA A 1027 -26.50 7.87 -45.08
C ALA A 1027 -25.39 6.89 -45.46
N THR A 1028 -25.12 6.69 -46.76
CA THR A 1028 -24.07 5.77 -47.23
C THR A 1028 -22.66 6.19 -46.81
N GLU A 1029 -22.37 7.50 -46.83
CA GLU A 1029 -21.11 8.06 -46.36
C GLU A 1029 -20.93 7.85 -44.86
N LYS A 1030 -21.94 8.27 -44.08
CA LYS A 1030 -21.92 8.17 -42.61
C LYS A 1030 -21.85 6.72 -42.14
N ASN A 1031 -22.64 5.83 -42.73
CA ASN A 1031 -22.65 4.40 -42.42
C ASN A 1031 -21.30 3.73 -42.70
N SER A 1032 -20.63 4.14 -43.79
CA SER A 1032 -19.30 3.66 -44.14
C SER A 1032 -18.24 4.15 -43.15
N TYR A 1033 -18.28 5.45 -42.79
CA TYR A 1033 -17.40 5.99 -41.75
C TYR A 1033 -17.62 5.28 -40.41
N ASP A 1034 -18.86 5.17 -39.94
CA ASP A 1034 -19.19 4.55 -38.66
C ASP A 1034 -18.67 3.10 -38.60
N LEU A 1035 -19.01 2.26 -39.58
CA LEU A 1035 -18.60 0.85 -39.58
C LEU A 1035 -17.07 0.70 -39.54
N PHE A 1036 -16.37 1.25 -40.54
CA PHE A 1036 -14.94 0.96 -40.70
C PHE A 1036 -14.07 1.83 -39.78
N ARG A 1037 -14.47 3.06 -39.46
CA ARG A 1037 -13.69 3.95 -38.58
C ARG A 1037 -14.01 3.75 -37.11
N ARG A 1038 -15.29 3.70 -36.71
CA ARG A 1038 -15.70 3.76 -35.29
C ARG A 1038 -15.91 2.41 -34.62
N TYR A 1039 -16.21 1.33 -35.34
CA TYR A 1039 -16.44 0.02 -34.71
C TYR A 1039 -15.27 -0.96 -34.87
N LEU A 1040 -15.16 -1.87 -33.90
CA LEU A 1040 -14.21 -2.99 -33.88
C LEU A 1040 -15.00 -4.26 -33.62
N ILE A 1041 -15.43 -4.93 -34.70
CA ILE A 1041 -16.36 -6.07 -34.64
C ILE A 1041 -15.60 -7.37 -34.84
N GLN A 1042 -15.90 -8.35 -34.00
CA GLN A 1042 -15.44 -9.73 -34.12
C GLN A 1042 -16.59 -10.72 -33.90
N LYS A 1043 -16.39 -11.96 -34.38
CA LYS A 1043 -17.32 -13.10 -34.18
C LYS A 1043 -18.77 -12.76 -34.59
N ALA A 1044 -18.92 -12.13 -35.76
CA ALA A 1044 -20.22 -11.74 -36.31
C ALA A 1044 -20.64 -12.64 -37.47
N LYS A 1045 -21.94 -12.89 -37.59
CA LYS A 1045 -22.54 -13.51 -38.78
C LYS A 1045 -23.02 -12.42 -39.74
N VAL A 1046 -22.16 -12.04 -40.68
CA VAL A 1046 -22.41 -10.91 -41.60
C VAL A 1046 -23.28 -11.36 -42.76
N ASN A 1047 -24.33 -10.60 -43.05
CA ASN A 1047 -25.23 -10.84 -44.18
C ASN A 1047 -25.26 -9.60 -45.08
N ILE A 1048 -24.94 -9.78 -46.36
CA ILE A 1048 -24.96 -8.74 -47.39
C ILE A 1048 -25.97 -9.19 -48.45
N SER A 1049 -27.10 -8.49 -48.56
CA SER A 1049 -28.20 -8.87 -49.47
C SER A 1049 -28.52 -7.73 -50.42
N GLY A 1050 -28.20 -7.90 -51.70
CA GLY A 1050 -28.46 -6.88 -52.74
C GLY A 1050 -27.73 -5.55 -52.53
N LYS A 1051 -26.63 -5.52 -51.77
CA LYS A 1051 -25.81 -4.34 -51.48
C LYS A 1051 -24.37 -4.51 -51.97
N THR A 1052 -23.71 -3.38 -52.22
CA THR A 1052 -22.31 -3.31 -52.65
C THR A 1052 -21.43 -2.73 -51.54
N VAL A 1053 -20.35 -3.44 -51.20
CA VAL A 1053 -19.24 -2.92 -50.40
C VAL A 1053 -18.07 -2.61 -51.33
N THR A 1054 -17.59 -1.38 -51.33
CA THR A 1054 -16.47 -0.91 -52.16
C THR A 1054 -15.28 -0.53 -51.28
N ALA A 1055 -14.08 -0.94 -51.69
CA ALA A 1055 -12.80 -0.51 -51.13
C ALA A 1055 -11.80 -0.28 -52.27
N LYS A 1056 -11.92 0.86 -52.95
CA LYS A 1056 -10.91 1.34 -53.90
C LYS A 1056 -9.98 2.30 -53.16
N LEU A 1057 -8.78 1.84 -52.82
CA LEU A 1057 -7.91 2.53 -51.87
C LEU A 1057 -6.49 2.70 -52.44
N ASN A 1058 -5.82 3.80 -52.06
CA ASN A 1058 -4.40 4.04 -52.29
C ASN A 1058 -3.61 3.97 -50.96
N ALA A 1059 -2.29 4.12 -51.00
CA ALA A 1059 -1.44 4.12 -49.81
C ALA A 1059 -1.80 5.21 -48.78
N ALA A 1060 -2.29 6.37 -49.20
CA ALA A 1060 -2.73 7.43 -48.29
C ALA A 1060 -4.01 7.02 -47.53
N HIS A 1061 -4.97 6.40 -48.22
CA HIS A 1061 -6.21 5.86 -47.62
C HIS A 1061 -5.89 4.76 -46.60
N LEU A 1062 -4.96 3.85 -46.93
CA LEU A 1062 -4.48 2.81 -46.02
C LEU A 1062 -3.81 3.42 -44.78
N THR A 1063 -2.95 4.42 -44.96
CA THR A 1063 -2.30 5.16 -43.86
C THR A 1063 -3.31 5.87 -42.94
N ALA A 1064 -4.36 6.48 -43.50
CA ALA A 1064 -5.38 7.18 -42.73
C ALA A 1064 -6.24 6.24 -41.85
N MET A 1065 -6.43 5.00 -42.30
CA MET A 1065 -7.14 3.93 -41.59
C MET A 1065 -6.22 3.04 -40.74
N ASP A 1066 -4.92 3.35 -40.66
CA ASP A 1066 -3.92 2.58 -39.92
C ASP A 1066 -3.84 1.10 -40.40
N ALA A 1067 -3.99 0.89 -41.72
CA ALA A 1067 -4.00 -0.41 -42.41
C ALA A 1067 -2.84 -0.56 -43.41
N ASN A 1068 -2.50 -1.79 -43.80
CA ASN A 1068 -1.37 -2.08 -44.70
C ASN A 1068 -1.76 -2.74 -46.05
N GLN A 1069 -3.00 -3.20 -46.20
CA GLN A 1069 -3.50 -3.83 -47.43
C GLN A 1069 -4.96 -3.41 -47.71
N VAL A 1070 -5.31 -3.34 -48.99
CA VAL A 1070 -6.70 -3.18 -49.42
C VAL A 1070 -7.46 -4.47 -49.14
N VAL A 1071 -8.37 -4.44 -48.18
CA VAL A 1071 -9.35 -5.53 -47.92
C VAL A 1071 -10.75 -4.96 -48.06
N GLY A 1072 -11.57 -5.56 -48.93
CA GLY A 1072 -12.93 -5.13 -49.25
C GLY A 1072 -13.87 -5.24 -48.06
N PHE A 1073 -14.02 -6.44 -47.53
CA PHE A 1073 -14.69 -6.66 -46.25
C PHE A 1073 -13.90 -7.66 -45.39
N GLU A 1074 -13.74 -7.33 -44.11
CA GLU A 1074 -13.00 -8.13 -43.14
C GLU A 1074 -13.91 -8.45 -41.96
N MET A 1075 -13.95 -9.72 -41.56
CA MET A 1075 -14.61 -10.13 -40.33
C MET A 1075 -13.76 -11.16 -39.59
N ASN A 1076 -13.13 -10.74 -38.49
CA ASN A 1076 -12.31 -11.62 -37.68
C ASN A 1076 -13.17 -12.36 -36.64
N SER A 1077 -12.92 -13.65 -36.47
CA SER A 1077 -13.32 -14.41 -35.30
C SER A 1077 -12.53 -13.98 -34.07
N SER A 1078 -12.99 -14.41 -32.90
CA SER A 1078 -12.36 -14.12 -31.60
C SER A 1078 -11.92 -15.40 -30.90
N LYS A 1079 -11.18 -15.26 -29.80
CA LYS A 1079 -10.82 -16.39 -28.92
C LYS A 1079 -12.03 -17.04 -28.23
N THR A 1080 -13.21 -16.43 -28.29
CA THR A 1080 -14.46 -16.96 -27.71
C THR A 1080 -15.33 -17.70 -28.75
N ALA A 1081 -14.86 -17.84 -29.99
CA ALA A 1081 -15.50 -18.68 -30.99
C ALA A 1081 -15.25 -20.17 -30.68
N THR A 1082 -16.33 -20.94 -30.70
CA THR A 1082 -16.36 -22.40 -30.49
C THR A 1082 -16.45 -23.18 -31.79
N SER A 1083 -16.94 -22.54 -32.86
CA SER A 1083 -17.18 -23.17 -34.15
C SER A 1083 -16.90 -22.21 -35.33
N ALA A 1084 -16.59 -22.78 -36.50
CA ALA A 1084 -16.50 -22.02 -37.75
C ALA A 1084 -17.88 -21.51 -38.26
N ALA A 1085 -18.99 -21.76 -37.53
CA ALA A 1085 -20.29 -21.14 -37.78
C ALA A 1085 -20.53 -19.88 -36.92
N ASP A 1086 -19.65 -19.57 -35.97
CA ASP A 1086 -19.76 -18.41 -35.07
C ASP A 1086 -19.31 -17.11 -35.76
N THR A 1087 -18.69 -17.21 -36.94
CA THR A 1087 -18.24 -16.07 -37.74
C THR A 1087 -18.48 -16.39 -39.21
N SER A 1088 -19.15 -15.50 -39.94
CA SER A 1088 -19.42 -15.71 -41.37
C SER A 1088 -19.56 -14.42 -42.16
N ILE A 1089 -19.37 -14.51 -43.48
CA ILE A 1089 -19.73 -13.48 -44.44
C ILE A 1089 -20.59 -14.13 -45.53
N ASN A 1090 -21.88 -13.79 -45.57
CA ASN A 1090 -22.84 -14.35 -46.53
C ASN A 1090 -23.25 -13.27 -47.53
N LEU A 1091 -23.07 -13.53 -48.83
CA LEU A 1091 -23.47 -12.65 -49.92
C LEU A 1091 -24.66 -13.28 -50.65
N THR A 1092 -25.79 -12.58 -50.65
CA THR A 1092 -27.05 -13.04 -51.25
C THR A 1092 -27.69 -12.00 -52.16
N ASN A 1093 -28.66 -12.41 -52.98
CA ASN A 1093 -29.46 -11.52 -53.84
C ASN A 1093 -28.63 -10.55 -54.70
N GLY A 1094 -27.51 -11.03 -55.28
CA GLY A 1094 -26.63 -10.22 -56.13
C GLY A 1094 -25.73 -9.21 -55.40
N ALA A 1095 -25.53 -9.36 -54.09
CA ALA A 1095 -24.57 -8.58 -53.31
C ALA A 1095 -23.13 -8.69 -53.84
N LYS A 1096 -22.34 -7.62 -53.66
CA LYS A 1096 -20.97 -7.51 -54.21
C LYS A 1096 -20.00 -6.96 -53.16
N ILE A 1097 -18.78 -7.49 -53.16
CA ILE A 1097 -17.62 -6.86 -52.51
C ILE A 1097 -16.60 -6.55 -53.61
N ILE A 1098 -16.25 -5.27 -53.76
CA ILE A 1098 -15.33 -4.75 -54.77
C ILE A 1098 -14.12 -4.18 -54.05
N ALA A 1099 -12.94 -4.79 -54.22
CA ALA A 1099 -11.69 -4.36 -53.60
C ALA A 1099 -10.65 -4.09 -54.69
N ASP A 1100 -10.01 -2.92 -54.65
CA ASP A 1100 -9.07 -2.49 -55.68
C ASP A 1100 -7.98 -1.57 -55.10
N LYS A 1101 -6.75 -1.70 -55.59
CA LYS A 1101 -5.63 -0.84 -55.17
C LYS A 1101 -5.33 0.15 -56.29
N MET A 1102 -5.57 1.43 -56.02
CA MET A 1102 -5.51 2.50 -57.04
C MET A 1102 -4.08 2.92 -57.40
N ASP A 1103 -3.09 2.52 -56.62
CA ASP A 1103 -1.67 2.82 -56.80
C ASP A 1103 -0.81 1.54 -56.86
N SER A 1104 0.45 1.69 -57.30
CA SER A 1104 1.34 0.55 -57.54
C SER A 1104 1.60 -0.30 -56.28
N GLY A 1105 1.49 -1.62 -56.42
CA GLY A 1105 1.96 -2.59 -55.42
C GLY A 1105 1.10 -3.86 -55.37
N ASN A 1106 1.36 -4.71 -54.38
CA ASN A 1106 0.67 -5.99 -54.20
C ASN A 1106 -0.83 -5.79 -53.93
N GLY A 1107 -1.66 -6.62 -54.58
CA GLY A 1107 -3.09 -6.35 -54.82
C GLY A 1107 -4.04 -6.49 -53.63
N ALA A 1108 -5.33 -6.29 -53.94
CA ALA A 1108 -6.43 -6.24 -52.98
C ALA A 1108 -7.04 -7.62 -52.68
N VAL A 1109 -7.60 -7.77 -51.48
CA VAL A 1109 -8.37 -8.94 -51.03
C VAL A 1109 -9.85 -8.59 -51.01
N GLY A 1110 -10.71 -9.42 -51.62
CA GLY A 1110 -12.16 -9.22 -51.62
C GLY A 1110 -12.77 -9.34 -50.23
N ALA A 1111 -12.90 -10.57 -49.74
CA ALA A 1111 -13.36 -10.87 -48.38
C ALA A 1111 -12.25 -11.56 -47.57
N PHE A 1112 -12.09 -11.21 -46.30
CA PHE A 1112 -11.16 -11.87 -45.38
C PHE A 1112 -11.86 -12.32 -44.09
N ILE A 1113 -11.53 -13.54 -43.67
CA ILE A 1113 -11.95 -14.14 -42.40
C ILE A 1113 -10.82 -15.05 -41.90
N ASN A 1114 -10.43 -14.92 -40.64
CA ASN A 1114 -9.35 -15.72 -40.04
C ASN A 1114 -9.83 -17.11 -39.57
N TYR A 1115 -11.10 -17.24 -39.17
CA TYR A 1115 -11.75 -18.49 -38.81
C TYR A 1115 -13.27 -18.35 -38.98
N GLY A 1116 -13.89 -19.16 -39.84
CA GLY A 1116 -15.32 -19.07 -40.14
C GLY A 1116 -15.68 -19.52 -41.55
N LYS A 1117 -16.81 -19.03 -42.08
CA LYS A 1117 -17.29 -19.36 -43.44
C LYS A 1117 -17.58 -18.12 -44.28
N VAL A 1118 -17.20 -18.16 -45.56
CA VAL A 1118 -17.71 -17.22 -46.58
C VAL A 1118 -18.67 -17.99 -47.49
N SER A 1119 -19.87 -17.45 -47.69
CA SER A 1119 -20.91 -18.01 -48.54
C SER A 1119 -21.29 -17.00 -49.61
N VAL A 1120 -21.48 -17.45 -50.85
CA VAL A 1120 -21.96 -16.63 -51.96
C VAL A 1120 -23.06 -17.43 -52.67
N ASP A 1121 -24.24 -16.83 -52.83
CA ASP A 1121 -25.29 -17.41 -53.67
C ASP A 1121 -24.76 -17.61 -55.10
N LYS A 1122 -25.08 -18.74 -55.72
CA LYS A 1122 -24.67 -19.10 -57.09
C LYS A 1122 -25.61 -18.52 -58.14
#